data_AF-A0A9D5ADR6-F1
#
_entry.id   AF-A0A9D5ADR6-F1
#
_cell.length_a   1.000
_cell.length_b   1.000
_cell.length_c   1.000
_cell.angle_alpha   90.00
_cell.angle_beta   90.00
_cell.angle_gamma   90.00
#
_symmetry.space_group_name_H-M   'P 1'
#
loop_
_entity.id
_entity.type
_entity.pdbx_description
1 polymer ?
#
loop_
_entity_poly.entity_id
_entity_poly.type
_entity_poly.pdbx_seq_one_letter_code
_entity_poly.pdbx_strand_id
1 'polypeptide(L)'
;MRHVAETLNLDLEDLCIHIAWPLYRKYGHAFEAFKIVVTDPDTVLSSLMRVIKEVGPDGQEVTKVVPAVSEEVKDSLVKNIRRRMTPQPLKIRADIEMKCYQFDGVIHIKEAMRKAEAAGNEDCPVKIKLVAPPLYVLTTQILDKEQGTLVLNNAITCCTESIEKHKAVSERDDKLLAEHMAKLRQDNKEVSGDEDSEEEEDTGMGAVDVDNDTNFKRVGKMKIAKTAILVLLISFLSVLHFSNAEEEAFDVRKHLSTVSRYGVVKDITDKNFIPSKIPEGCTPIHLNLVARHGTRSPTKKRIKQLDNLSAHLEVLIKDAKEKHLSSERIPTWLNGWKSPWQGKLKGGELIRRGEEELYALGIRVRDRFPSLFDEDYHPDIYPIKATQIPRASASAVAFGMGIFSGNGTLGPGEHRAFSVISENRASDTMLRFHECCQNYKDFRKRQEPAVDKLKEPTLDEITSALVGRYGLNFTRQVTASLWFLCKEEASLLDITDQACSLFSPSEITLLEWTDDLEMYILKGYGKSINYRMGMPLLEDVVQSMEQAIMAKEEKHVPGSFEKARLRFAHAETVVPFSCLLGLFLEGSEFDTIQKEIPLAFPLKPPQKRKWRGSIVAPFAGNNMLVLYRCPAPDKARSKHFVQVLHNEHPIPMPGCNGSDFCPFEVFKEKIVAPHRKHDYDTVCNAKLEQKPSGSKIFQILQWFFQLGKGDKYPKDEF
;
A
#
# COMPACT_ATOMS: atom_id res chain seq x y z
N MET A 1 -28.85 43.42 -29.56
CA MET A 1 -28.46 44.34 -30.65
C MET A 1 -27.29 43.82 -31.45
N ARG A 2 -26.06 43.73 -30.92
CA ARG A 2 -24.90 43.18 -31.67
C ARG A 2 -25.18 41.89 -32.44
N HIS A 3 -25.75 40.89 -31.76
CA HIS A 3 -26.08 39.62 -32.40
C HIS A 3 -27.11 39.74 -33.55
N VAL A 4 -28.07 40.67 -33.45
CA VAL A 4 -29.05 40.92 -34.51
C VAL A 4 -28.39 41.67 -35.69
N ALA A 5 -27.54 42.65 -35.39
CA ALA A 5 -26.74 43.38 -36.38
C ALA A 5 -25.86 42.43 -37.20
N GLU A 6 -25.10 41.55 -36.53
CA GLU A 6 -24.26 40.55 -37.18
C GLU A 6 -25.06 39.54 -38.01
N THR A 7 -26.20 39.08 -37.49
CA THR A 7 -27.02 38.05 -38.16
C THR A 7 -27.71 38.59 -39.42
N LEU A 8 -28.14 39.86 -39.40
CA LEU A 8 -28.86 40.49 -40.51
C LEU A 8 -27.95 41.39 -41.37
N ASN A 9 -26.66 41.43 -41.07
CA ASN A 9 -25.66 42.29 -41.72
C ASN A 9 -26.08 43.78 -41.74
N LEU A 10 -26.57 44.26 -40.60
CA LEU A 10 -26.99 45.64 -40.38
C LEU A 10 -25.97 46.40 -39.54
N ASP A 11 -25.95 47.72 -39.67
CA ASP A 11 -25.11 48.56 -38.83
C ASP A 11 -25.58 48.54 -37.37
N LEU A 12 -24.64 48.31 -36.45
CA LEU A 12 -24.94 48.19 -35.03
C LEU A 12 -25.31 49.54 -34.42
N GLU A 13 -24.71 50.62 -34.91
CA GLU A 13 -24.97 51.97 -34.41
C GLU A 13 -26.40 52.40 -34.77
N ASP A 14 -26.84 52.13 -36.00
CA ASP A 14 -28.23 52.37 -36.45
C ASP A 14 -29.27 51.66 -35.56
N LEU A 15 -29.07 50.37 -35.28
CA LEU A 15 -29.95 49.62 -34.37
C LEU A 15 -29.92 50.16 -32.93
N CYS A 16 -28.78 50.67 -32.47
CA CYS A 16 -28.68 51.26 -31.14
C CYS A 16 -29.41 52.60 -31.06
N ILE A 17 -29.24 53.47 -32.06
CA ILE A 17 -29.86 54.81 -32.13
C ILE A 17 -31.39 54.70 -32.19
N HIS A 18 -31.91 53.78 -33.03
CA HIS A 18 -33.33 53.72 -33.32
C HIS A 18 -34.13 52.71 -32.49
N ILE A 19 -33.45 51.75 -31.84
CA ILE A 19 -34.12 50.71 -31.03
C ILE A 19 -33.62 50.72 -29.59
N ALA A 20 -32.32 50.56 -29.34
CA ALA A 20 -31.83 50.41 -27.97
C ALA A 20 -32.03 51.69 -27.14
N TRP A 21 -31.49 52.83 -27.58
CA TRP A 21 -31.53 54.07 -26.80
C TRP A 21 -32.96 54.59 -26.55
N PRO A 22 -33.91 54.54 -27.51
CA PRO A 22 -35.29 54.89 -27.24
C PRO A 22 -35.93 54.01 -26.17
N LEU A 23 -35.65 52.70 -26.15
CA LEU A 23 -36.14 51.80 -25.11
C LEU A 23 -35.55 52.14 -23.73
N TYR A 24 -34.26 52.47 -23.66
CA TYR A 24 -33.62 52.95 -22.44
C TYR A 24 -34.25 54.26 -21.94
N ARG A 25 -34.55 55.21 -22.83
CA ARG A 25 -35.19 56.47 -22.44
C ARG A 25 -36.62 56.29 -21.95
N LYS A 26 -37.41 55.43 -22.60
CA LYS A 26 -38.83 55.25 -22.30
C LYS A 26 -39.08 54.35 -21.07
N TYR A 27 -38.29 53.30 -20.89
CA TYR A 27 -38.49 52.30 -19.83
C TYR A 27 -37.41 52.35 -18.74
N GLY A 28 -36.52 53.35 -18.77
CA GLY A 28 -35.36 53.48 -17.86
C GLY A 28 -34.22 52.49 -18.16
N HIS A 29 -34.55 51.26 -18.54
CA HIS A 29 -33.58 50.26 -18.98
C HIS A 29 -34.21 49.32 -20.04
N ALA A 30 -33.46 48.94 -21.07
CA ALA A 30 -33.98 48.06 -22.13
C ALA A 30 -34.44 46.68 -21.62
N PHE A 31 -33.91 46.21 -20.50
CA PHE A 31 -34.35 44.96 -19.85
C PHE A 31 -35.82 44.99 -19.43
N GLU A 32 -36.32 46.11 -18.91
CA GLU A 32 -37.73 46.25 -18.53
C GLU A 32 -38.65 46.24 -19.75
N ALA A 33 -38.21 46.87 -20.84
CA ALA A 33 -38.90 46.77 -22.12
C ALA A 33 -38.91 45.32 -22.64
N PHE A 34 -37.80 44.58 -22.52
CA PHE A 34 -37.72 43.20 -22.99
C PHE A 34 -38.61 42.24 -22.21
N LYS A 35 -38.88 42.46 -20.91
CA LYS A 35 -39.85 41.67 -20.14
C LYS A 35 -41.24 41.73 -20.78
N ILE A 36 -41.67 42.91 -21.22
CA ILE A 36 -42.95 43.11 -21.90
C ILE A 36 -42.91 42.45 -23.29
N VAL A 37 -41.80 42.58 -24.02
CA VAL A 37 -41.61 41.97 -25.35
C VAL A 37 -41.72 40.45 -25.35
N VAL A 38 -41.40 39.76 -24.24
CA VAL A 38 -41.56 38.30 -24.14
C VAL A 38 -43.02 37.89 -24.33
N THR A 39 -43.94 38.63 -23.71
CA THR A 39 -45.39 38.35 -23.68
C THR A 39 -46.15 39.07 -24.80
N ASP A 40 -45.80 40.32 -25.09
CA ASP A 40 -46.46 41.18 -26.09
C ASP A 40 -45.42 42.08 -26.78
N PRO A 41 -44.82 41.62 -27.90
CA PRO A 41 -43.74 42.33 -28.59
C PRO A 41 -44.19 43.61 -29.31
N ASP A 42 -45.45 43.67 -29.74
CA ASP A 42 -45.96 44.73 -30.60
C ASP A 42 -46.15 46.05 -29.86
N THR A 43 -46.61 46.00 -28.60
CA THR A 43 -46.80 47.20 -27.76
C THR A 43 -45.51 47.98 -27.52
N VAL A 44 -44.36 47.32 -27.60
CA VAL A 44 -43.05 47.94 -27.38
C VAL A 44 -42.39 48.28 -28.73
N LEU A 45 -42.20 47.29 -29.59
CA LEU A 45 -41.35 47.43 -30.79
C LEU A 45 -42.04 48.22 -31.91
N SER A 46 -43.36 48.06 -32.09
CA SER A 46 -44.10 48.75 -33.14
C SER A 46 -44.35 50.24 -32.83
N SER A 47 -44.08 50.67 -31.59
CA SER A 47 -44.16 52.08 -31.18
C SER A 47 -42.93 52.92 -31.53
N LEU A 48 -41.86 52.28 -32.02
CA LEU A 48 -40.60 52.93 -32.35
C LEU A 48 -40.63 53.41 -33.82
N MET A 49 -40.42 54.71 -34.01
CA MET A 49 -40.41 55.37 -35.32
C MET A 49 -39.06 56.01 -35.59
N ARG A 50 -38.61 56.00 -36.86
CA ARG A 50 -37.41 56.70 -37.32
C ARG A 50 -37.73 57.66 -38.46
N VAL A 51 -36.98 58.75 -38.50
CA VAL A 51 -37.13 59.80 -39.51
C VAL A 51 -36.05 59.59 -40.57
N ILE A 52 -36.45 59.44 -41.82
CA ILE A 52 -35.54 59.29 -42.97
C ILE A 52 -35.70 60.51 -43.87
N LYS A 53 -34.59 61.02 -44.39
CA LYS A 53 -34.58 62.06 -45.43
C LYS A 53 -34.36 61.38 -46.78
N GLU A 54 -35.32 61.53 -47.69
CA GLU A 54 -35.21 61.07 -49.07
C GLU A 54 -35.18 62.28 -50.01
N VAL A 55 -34.32 62.26 -51.03
CA VAL A 55 -34.27 63.32 -52.04
C VAL A 55 -35.24 62.97 -53.16
N GLY A 56 -36.20 63.84 -53.43
CA GLY A 56 -37.15 63.67 -54.53
C GLY A 56 -36.47 63.76 -55.91
N PRO A 57 -37.12 63.33 -57.00
CA PRO A 57 -36.58 63.41 -58.36
C PRO A 57 -36.19 64.84 -58.82
N ASP A 58 -36.73 65.83 -58.14
CA ASP A 58 -36.62 67.27 -58.31
C ASP A 58 -35.59 67.93 -57.36
N GLY A 59 -34.81 67.12 -56.62
CA GLY A 59 -33.63 67.56 -55.85
C GLY A 59 -33.93 68.20 -54.50
N GLN A 60 -35.19 68.21 -54.03
CA GLN A 60 -35.56 68.67 -52.70
C GLN A 60 -35.58 67.52 -51.68
N GLU A 61 -35.03 67.75 -50.47
CA GLU A 61 -35.08 66.81 -49.35
C GLU A 61 -36.49 66.74 -48.74
N VAL A 62 -37.13 65.58 -48.81
CA VAL A 62 -38.39 65.29 -48.14
C VAL A 62 -38.13 64.41 -46.92
N THR A 63 -38.66 64.82 -45.77
CA THR A 63 -38.50 64.09 -44.52
C THR A 63 -39.71 63.17 -44.30
N LYS A 64 -39.48 61.85 -44.19
CA LYS A 64 -40.51 60.82 -44.02
C LYS A 64 -40.32 60.06 -42.70
N VAL A 65 -41.40 59.85 -41.96
CA VAL A 65 -41.38 59.05 -40.73
C VAL A 65 -41.81 57.62 -41.06
N VAL A 66 -40.98 56.64 -40.73
CA VAL A 66 -41.23 55.21 -40.95
C VAL A 66 -40.99 54.41 -39.67
N PRO A 67 -41.51 53.18 -39.54
CA PRO A 67 -41.18 52.31 -38.42
C PRO A 67 -39.67 52.10 -38.27
N ALA A 68 -39.19 52.21 -37.03
CA ALA A 68 -37.76 52.05 -36.70
C ALA A 68 -37.28 50.60 -36.80
N VAL A 69 -38.20 49.65 -36.74
CA VAL A 69 -37.92 48.21 -36.75
C VAL A 69 -38.58 47.58 -37.96
N SER A 70 -37.80 46.98 -38.87
CA SER A 70 -38.37 46.14 -39.92
C SER A 70 -38.86 44.81 -39.33
N GLU A 71 -39.81 44.14 -39.99
CA GLU A 71 -40.35 42.86 -39.50
C GLU A 71 -39.24 41.79 -39.32
N GLU A 72 -38.24 41.77 -40.21
CA GLU A 72 -37.08 40.86 -40.12
C GLU A 72 -36.22 41.11 -38.86
N VAL A 73 -35.99 42.38 -38.51
CA VAL A 73 -35.26 42.77 -37.30
C VAL A 73 -36.08 42.43 -36.06
N LYS A 74 -37.39 42.69 -36.11
CA LYS A 74 -38.33 42.42 -35.02
C LYS A 74 -38.38 40.94 -34.69
N ASP A 75 -38.53 40.06 -35.68
CA ASP A 75 -38.57 38.61 -35.50
C ASP A 75 -37.26 38.07 -34.89
N SER A 76 -36.13 38.53 -35.42
CA SER A 76 -34.80 38.14 -34.90
C SER A 76 -34.59 38.61 -33.46
N LEU A 77 -35.06 39.82 -33.13
CA LEU A 77 -34.94 40.39 -31.80
C LEU A 77 -35.84 39.65 -30.79
N VAL A 78 -37.10 39.41 -31.13
CA VAL A 78 -38.07 38.69 -30.27
C VAL A 78 -37.59 37.26 -30.00
N LYS A 79 -37.11 36.56 -31.03
CA LYS A 79 -36.55 35.21 -30.89
C LYS A 79 -35.37 35.17 -29.92
N ASN A 80 -34.47 36.16 -30.01
CA ASN A 80 -33.33 36.27 -29.10
C ASN A 80 -33.74 36.63 -27.67
N ILE A 81 -34.72 37.52 -27.51
CA ILE A 81 -35.24 37.92 -26.20
C ILE A 81 -35.91 36.73 -25.51
N ARG A 82 -36.84 36.04 -26.16
CA ARG A 82 -37.53 34.85 -25.58
C ARG A 82 -36.54 33.77 -25.19
N ARG A 83 -35.57 33.45 -26.05
CA ARG A 83 -34.53 32.46 -25.75
C ARG A 83 -33.72 32.80 -24.49
N ARG A 84 -33.47 34.08 -24.25
CA ARG A 84 -32.63 34.55 -23.13
C ARG A 84 -33.41 34.90 -21.87
N MET A 85 -34.74 35.06 -21.97
CA MET A 85 -35.58 35.53 -20.88
C MET A 85 -36.62 34.52 -20.37
N THR A 86 -36.90 33.43 -21.09
CA THR A 86 -37.72 32.32 -20.58
C THR A 86 -36.88 31.42 -19.66
N PRO A 87 -37.25 31.22 -18.38
CA PRO A 87 -36.51 30.36 -17.46
C PRO A 87 -36.49 28.92 -17.97
N GLN A 88 -35.31 28.30 -18.01
CA GLN A 88 -35.17 26.88 -18.37
C GLN A 88 -35.41 26.01 -17.14
N PRO A 89 -36.11 24.87 -17.26
CA PRO A 89 -36.31 23.94 -16.14
C PRO A 89 -34.95 23.41 -15.65
N LEU A 90 -34.70 23.60 -14.36
CA LEU A 90 -33.51 23.17 -13.66
C LEU A 90 -33.71 21.75 -13.18
N LYS A 91 -32.70 20.90 -13.40
CA LYS A 91 -32.64 19.57 -12.79
C LYS A 91 -31.83 19.65 -11.50
N ILE A 92 -32.46 19.37 -10.37
CA ILE A 92 -31.80 19.35 -9.06
C ILE A 92 -31.57 17.89 -8.67
N ARG A 93 -30.36 17.61 -8.20
CA ARG A 93 -29.89 16.27 -7.82
C ARG A 93 -29.36 16.34 -6.39
N ALA A 94 -29.78 15.39 -5.56
CA ALA A 94 -29.21 15.15 -4.24
C ALA A 94 -28.71 13.71 -4.17
N ASP A 95 -27.43 13.54 -3.88
CA ASP A 95 -26.84 12.22 -3.61
C ASP A 95 -26.97 11.94 -2.11
N ILE A 96 -27.55 10.80 -1.77
CA ILE A 96 -27.77 10.40 -0.38
C ILE A 96 -27.22 9.00 -0.12
N GLU A 97 -26.81 8.76 1.12
CA GLU A 97 -26.32 7.47 1.60
C GLU A 97 -27.33 6.89 2.59
N MET A 98 -27.90 5.72 2.28
CA MET A 98 -28.88 5.05 3.16
C MET A 98 -28.33 3.69 3.61
N LYS A 99 -28.25 3.49 4.92
CA LYS A 99 -27.78 2.25 5.55
C LYS A 99 -28.78 1.74 6.56
N CYS A 100 -29.08 0.45 6.51
CA CYS A 100 -29.86 -0.24 7.53
C CYS A 100 -29.19 -1.58 7.84
N TYR A 101 -28.77 -1.77 9.09
CA TYR A 101 -28.01 -2.94 9.53
C TYR A 101 -28.88 -4.03 10.18
N GLN A 102 -30.20 -3.85 10.17
CA GLN A 102 -31.15 -4.86 10.64
C GLN A 102 -31.29 -5.99 9.59
N PHE A 103 -31.69 -7.18 10.05
CA PHE A 103 -31.88 -8.37 9.21
C PHE A 103 -32.81 -8.10 8.00
N ASP A 104 -33.82 -7.25 8.18
CA ASP A 104 -34.77 -6.82 7.14
C ASP A 104 -34.39 -5.48 6.46
N GLY A 105 -33.12 -5.06 6.52
CA GLY A 105 -32.69 -3.71 6.14
C GLY A 105 -33.02 -3.30 4.70
N VAL A 106 -33.05 -4.25 3.77
CA VAL A 106 -33.46 -3.99 2.37
C VAL A 106 -34.94 -3.59 2.27
N ILE A 107 -35.80 -4.13 3.13
CA ILE A 107 -37.23 -3.80 3.17
C ILE A 107 -37.41 -2.35 3.68
N HIS A 108 -36.69 -1.98 4.75
CA HIS A 108 -36.73 -0.63 5.32
C HIS A 108 -36.20 0.43 4.35
N ILE A 109 -35.14 0.12 3.59
CA ILE A 109 -34.63 1.02 2.56
C ILE A 109 -35.66 1.20 1.44
N LYS A 110 -36.32 0.13 0.98
CA LYS A 110 -37.39 0.23 -0.02
C LYS A 110 -38.58 1.05 0.47
N GLU A 111 -38.92 0.97 1.75
CA GLU A 111 -39.98 1.79 2.34
C GLU A 111 -39.58 3.27 2.41
N ALA A 112 -38.35 3.57 2.83
CA ALA A 112 -37.81 4.94 2.86
C ALA A 112 -37.82 5.57 1.46
N MET A 113 -37.42 4.81 0.43
CA MET A 113 -37.48 5.25 -0.96
C MET A 113 -38.90 5.67 -1.38
N ARG A 114 -39.93 4.87 -1.04
CA ARG A 114 -41.33 5.21 -1.37
C ARG A 114 -41.81 6.47 -0.66
N LYS A 115 -41.40 6.68 0.61
CA LYS A 115 -41.76 7.90 1.37
C LYS A 115 -41.11 9.15 0.79
N ALA A 116 -39.86 9.07 0.33
CA ALA A 116 -39.21 10.16 -0.38
C ALA A 116 -39.91 10.53 -1.69
N GLU A 117 -40.31 9.54 -2.49
CA GLU A 117 -41.02 9.80 -3.75
C GLU A 117 -42.39 10.43 -3.52
N ALA A 118 -43.08 10.04 -2.44
CA ALA A 118 -44.37 10.61 -2.04
C ALA A 118 -44.29 12.08 -1.57
N ALA A 119 -43.09 12.62 -1.31
CA ALA A 119 -42.90 14.03 -0.97
C ALA A 119 -42.95 14.95 -2.20
N GLY A 120 -42.91 14.39 -3.42
CA GLY A 120 -43.09 15.14 -4.67
C GLY A 120 -44.55 15.44 -5.00
N ASN A 121 -44.78 16.40 -5.89
CA ASN A 121 -46.11 16.74 -6.43
C ASN A 121 -46.05 16.88 -7.98
N GLU A 122 -47.17 17.20 -8.63
CA GLU A 122 -47.25 17.29 -10.10
C GLU A 122 -46.30 18.35 -10.69
N ASP A 123 -46.07 19.46 -9.97
CA ASP A 123 -45.19 20.54 -10.41
C ASP A 123 -43.70 20.31 -10.08
N CYS A 124 -43.40 19.40 -9.13
CA CYS A 124 -42.06 19.09 -8.65
C CYS A 124 -41.93 17.59 -8.32
N PRO A 125 -41.83 16.71 -9.33
CA PRO A 125 -41.80 15.27 -9.12
C PRO A 125 -40.45 14.81 -8.58
N VAL A 126 -40.46 14.09 -7.45
CA VAL A 126 -39.26 13.48 -6.85
C VAL A 126 -39.12 12.04 -7.32
N LYS A 127 -37.92 11.67 -7.78
CA LYS A 127 -37.56 10.29 -8.12
C LYS A 127 -36.30 9.87 -7.39
N ILE A 128 -36.29 8.65 -6.84
CA ILE A 128 -35.11 8.09 -6.17
C ILE A 128 -34.59 6.85 -6.92
N LYS A 129 -33.28 6.74 -7.10
CA LYS A 129 -32.63 5.61 -7.78
C LYS A 129 -31.44 5.09 -6.99
N LEU A 130 -31.25 3.78 -6.98
CA LEU A 130 -30.04 3.14 -6.49
C LEU A 130 -28.91 3.35 -7.51
N VAL A 131 -27.76 3.85 -7.05
CA VAL A 131 -26.53 3.92 -7.87
C VAL A 131 -25.69 2.67 -7.62
N ALA A 132 -25.36 2.43 -6.35
CA ALA A 132 -24.74 1.21 -5.82
C ALA A 132 -24.91 1.23 -4.30
N PRO A 133 -25.20 0.13 -3.59
CA PRO A 133 -25.35 0.19 -2.13
C PRO A 133 -24.07 0.73 -1.47
N PRO A 134 -24.13 1.69 -0.51
CA PRO A 134 -25.30 2.35 0.09
C PRO A 134 -25.74 3.68 -0.55
N LEU A 135 -25.26 4.02 -1.75
CA LEU A 135 -25.47 5.28 -2.46
C LEU A 135 -26.75 5.28 -3.34
N TYR A 136 -27.58 6.30 -3.13
CA TYR A 136 -28.81 6.57 -3.86
C TYR A 136 -28.82 8.01 -4.34
N VAL A 137 -29.63 8.29 -5.35
CA VAL A 137 -29.79 9.63 -5.92
C VAL A 137 -31.25 10.02 -5.98
N LEU A 138 -31.58 11.19 -5.42
CA LEU A 138 -32.85 11.86 -5.61
C LEU A 138 -32.73 12.92 -6.70
N THR A 139 -33.72 12.99 -7.57
CA THR A 139 -33.78 13.99 -8.64
C THR A 139 -35.17 14.61 -8.75
N THR A 140 -35.23 15.92 -8.99
CA THR A 140 -36.44 16.65 -9.41
C THR A 140 -36.12 17.59 -10.57
N GLN A 141 -37.15 18.03 -11.31
CA GLN A 141 -37.07 19.03 -12.37
C GLN A 141 -38.08 20.15 -12.10
N ILE A 142 -37.61 21.40 -12.01
CA ILE A 142 -38.46 22.56 -11.66
C ILE A 142 -37.88 23.86 -12.21
N LEU A 143 -38.70 24.91 -12.36
CA LEU A 143 -38.27 26.23 -12.81
C LEU A 143 -37.67 27.08 -11.67
N ASP A 144 -38.21 26.94 -10.45
CA ASP A 144 -37.74 27.62 -9.25
C ASP A 144 -36.78 26.73 -8.43
N LYS A 145 -35.54 27.20 -8.29
CA LYS A 145 -34.49 26.50 -7.55
C LYS A 145 -34.80 26.39 -6.05
N GLU A 146 -35.38 27.41 -5.43
CA GLU A 146 -35.67 27.41 -3.99
C GLU A 146 -36.77 26.39 -3.68
N GLN A 147 -37.85 26.41 -4.46
CA GLN A 147 -38.93 25.44 -4.35
C GLN A 147 -38.44 23.99 -4.58
N GLY A 148 -37.59 23.77 -5.60
CA GLY A 148 -37.02 22.45 -5.85
C GLY A 148 -36.09 21.94 -4.76
N THR A 149 -35.32 22.84 -4.16
CA THR A 149 -34.43 22.51 -3.03
C THR A 149 -35.24 22.19 -1.78
N LEU A 150 -36.32 22.94 -1.52
CA LEU A 150 -37.23 22.69 -0.40
C LEU A 150 -37.90 21.30 -0.52
N VAL A 151 -38.42 20.95 -1.69
CA VAL A 151 -39.08 19.66 -1.93
C VAL A 151 -38.08 18.49 -1.80
N LEU A 152 -36.87 18.63 -2.35
CA LEU A 152 -35.83 17.61 -2.18
C LEU A 152 -35.37 17.47 -0.73
N ASN A 153 -35.22 18.56 0.01
CA ASN A 153 -34.88 18.50 1.43
C ASN A 153 -35.98 17.81 2.24
N ASN A 154 -37.25 18.08 1.96
CA ASN A 154 -38.36 17.37 2.59
C ASN A 154 -38.33 15.87 2.28
N ALA A 155 -38.05 15.49 1.04
CA ALA A 155 -37.90 14.08 0.66
C ALA A 155 -36.74 13.40 1.41
N ILE A 156 -35.62 14.11 1.61
CA ILE A 156 -34.48 13.62 2.42
C ILE A 156 -34.90 13.44 3.88
N THR A 157 -35.61 14.41 4.48
CA THR A 157 -36.13 14.28 5.85
C THR A 157 -37.05 13.07 5.99
N CYS A 158 -37.96 12.82 5.04
CA CYS A 158 -38.82 11.64 5.05
C CYS A 158 -38.02 10.32 4.97
N CYS A 159 -36.94 10.28 4.17
CA CYS A 159 -36.01 9.14 4.15
C CYS A 159 -35.33 8.94 5.51
N THR A 160 -34.78 10.02 6.08
CA THR A 160 -34.06 10.02 7.35
C THR A 160 -34.96 9.52 8.48
N GLU A 161 -36.14 10.09 8.66
CA GLU A 161 -37.09 9.65 9.69
C GLU A 161 -37.51 8.18 9.52
N SER A 162 -37.64 7.71 8.28
CA SER A 162 -38.00 6.32 8.01
C SER A 162 -36.86 5.36 8.33
N ILE A 163 -35.60 5.76 8.19
CA ILE A 163 -34.42 4.92 8.46
C ILE A 163 -34.01 5.02 9.93
N GLU A 164 -34.12 6.19 10.56
CA GLU A 164 -33.76 6.42 11.97
C GLU A 164 -34.63 5.64 12.94
N LYS A 165 -35.91 5.40 12.60
CA LYS A 165 -36.79 4.48 13.37
C LYS A 165 -36.22 3.06 13.48
N HIS A 166 -35.32 2.68 12.59
CA HIS A 166 -34.67 1.38 12.50
C HIS A 166 -33.16 1.44 12.74
N LYS A 167 -32.62 2.60 13.14
CA LYS A 167 -31.20 2.84 13.37
C LYS A 167 -30.91 2.78 14.88
N ALA A 168 -30.27 1.70 15.32
CA ALA A 168 -29.52 1.73 16.57
C ALA A 168 -28.09 2.16 16.23
N VAL A 169 -27.72 3.42 16.55
CA VAL A 169 -26.34 3.98 16.72
C VAL A 169 -26.36 5.52 16.50
N SER A 170 -25.62 6.30 17.32
CA SER A 170 -25.71 7.77 17.47
C SER A 170 -24.64 8.60 16.72
N GLU A 171 -24.87 9.92 16.61
CA GLU A 171 -24.02 10.95 15.97
C GLU A 171 -22.54 10.96 16.36
N ARG A 172 -22.18 10.38 17.51
CA ARG A 172 -20.78 10.26 17.94
C ARG A 172 -19.97 9.37 16.98
N ASP A 173 -20.62 8.37 16.39
CA ASP A 173 -19.95 7.39 15.54
C ASP A 173 -19.72 7.92 14.11
N ASP A 174 -20.56 8.84 13.64
CA ASP A 174 -20.39 9.51 12.34
C ASP A 174 -19.23 10.52 12.36
N LYS A 175 -19.02 11.22 13.49
CA LYS A 175 -17.86 12.10 13.67
C LYS A 175 -16.55 11.32 13.79
N LEU A 176 -16.59 10.20 14.53
CA LEU A 176 -15.48 9.25 14.59
C LEU A 176 -15.15 8.70 13.19
N LEU A 177 -16.15 8.39 12.36
CA LEU A 177 -15.96 7.88 11.01
C LEU A 177 -15.38 8.94 10.05
N ALA A 178 -15.81 10.20 10.14
CA ALA A 178 -15.26 11.29 9.32
C ALA A 178 -13.78 11.58 9.67
N GLU A 179 -13.45 11.59 10.97
CA GLU A 179 -12.07 11.70 11.45
C GLU A 179 -11.24 10.49 11.02
N HIS A 180 -11.83 9.28 11.06
CA HIS A 180 -11.21 8.05 10.57
C HIS A 180 -10.98 8.09 9.05
N MET A 181 -11.91 8.63 8.25
CA MET A 181 -11.77 8.74 6.78
C MET A 181 -10.75 9.81 6.36
N ALA A 182 -10.65 10.92 7.10
CA ALA A 182 -9.59 11.90 6.90
C ALA A 182 -8.22 11.29 7.22
N LYS A 183 -8.13 10.52 8.31
CA LYS A 183 -6.94 9.73 8.67
C LYS A 183 -6.59 8.70 7.60
N LEU A 184 -7.56 7.92 7.08
CA LEU A 184 -7.34 6.96 6.00
C LEU A 184 -6.89 7.59 4.68
N ARG A 185 -7.30 8.83 4.36
CA ARG A 185 -6.79 9.55 3.17
C ARG A 185 -5.34 9.98 3.36
N GLN A 186 -4.93 10.26 4.59
CA GLN A 186 -3.56 10.62 4.94
C GLN A 186 -2.66 9.38 5.10
N ASP A 187 -3.20 8.27 5.61
CA ASP A 187 -2.56 6.95 5.68
C ASP A 187 -2.45 6.31 4.27
N ASN A 188 -3.33 6.68 3.32
CA ASN A 188 -3.18 6.35 1.89
C ASN A 188 -2.09 7.15 1.17
N LYS A 189 -1.43 8.11 1.84
CA LYS A 189 -0.21 8.74 1.36
C LYS A 189 0.92 7.74 1.61
N GLU A 190 1.14 6.91 0.61
CA GLU A 190 2.01 5.74 0.58
C GLU A 190 3.31 5.90 1.40
N VAL A 191 3.38 5.18 2.52
CA VAL A 191 4.61 4.78 3.20
C VAL A 191 4.74 3.28 2.98
N SER A 192 5.65 2.87 2.10
CA SER A 192 5.99 1.45 1.94
C SER A 192 6.65 0.96 3.23
N GLY A 193 6.28 -0.20 3.78
CA GLY A 193 6.94 -0.66 5.00
C GLY A 193 8.42 -1.04 4.79
N ASP A 194 8.89 -1.19 3.54
CA ASP A 194 10.33 -1.19 3.19
C ASP A 194 11.03 0.18 3.44
N GLU A 195 10.32 1.18 3.94
CA GLU A 195 10.89 2.46 4.35
C GLU A 195 11.47 2.33 5.76
N ASP A 196 12.81 2.39 5.87
CA ASP A 196 13.50 2.89 7.06
C ASP A 196 12.79 4.18 7.53
N SER A 197 12.25 4.14 8.74
CA SER A 197 11.44 5.21 9.33
C SER A 197 12.32 6.38 9.81
N GLU A 198 12.89 7.14 8.90
CA GLU A 198 13.39 8.48 9.25
C GLU A 198 12.24 9.48 9.07
N GLU A 199 11.51 9.74 10.17
CA GLU A 199 10.71 10.97 10.30
C GLU A 199 11.64 12.07 10.84
N GLU A 200 11.93 13.08 10.02
CA GLU A 200 12.69 14.26 10.41
C GLU A 200 11.83 15.18 11.31
N GLU A 201 12.24 15.38 12.56
CA GLU A 201 11.92 16.60 13.31
C GLU A 201 12.98 17.67 13.01
N ASP A 202 12.55 18.73 12.32
CA ASP A 202 13.27 19.99 12.14
C ASP A 202 13.46 20.69 13.49
N THR A 203 14.65 20.59 14.09
CA THR A 203 15.09 21.50 15.16
C THR A 203 16.56 21.90 15.02
N GLY A 204 16.75 23.14 14.56
CA GLY A 204 17.78 24.13 14.93
C GLY A 204 19.16 23.68 15.42
N MET A 205 20.18 24.02 14.63
CA MET A 205 21.60 23.99 15.02
C MET A 205 21.86 24.88 16.25
N GLY A 206 22.38 24.27 17.32
CA GLY A 206 23.04 24.94 18.44
C GLY A 206 24.51 24.52 18.51
N ALA A 207 25.41 25.48 18.73
CA ALA A 207 26.85 25.34 18.59
C ALA A 207 27.53 24.48 19.68
N VAL A 208 28.70 23.98 19.29
CA VAL A 208 29.67 23.12 19.98
C VAL A 208 30.32 23.79 21.20
N ASP A 209 30.70 23.01 22.21
CA ASP A 209 32.00 23.16 22.89
C ASP A 209 32.61 21.78 23.18
N VAL A 210 33.85 21.57 22.74
CA VAL A 210 34.67 20.37 22.94
C VAL A 210 35.94 20.80 23.67
N ASP A 211 36.19 20.23 24.84
CA ASP A 211 37.52 20.24 25.47
C ASP A 211 38.25 18.94 25.16
N ASN A 212 39.51 19.10 24.75
CA ASN A 212 40.44 18.07 24.35
C ASN A 212 41.49 17.93 25.45
N ASP A 213 41.81 16.71 25.90
CA ASP A 213 43.01 16.53 26.71
C ASP A 213 43.75 15.22 26.38
N THR A 214 45.02 15.39 26.03
CA THR A 214 45.98 14.36 25.63
C THR A 214 46.86 13.99 26.80
N ASN A 215 47.22 12.71 26.99
CA ASN A 215 48.58 12.37 27.39
C ASN A 215 48.98 10.90 27.14
N PHE A 216 50.18 10.75 26.56
CA PHE A 216 50.87 9.51 26.24
C PHE A 216 52.01 9.31 27.26
N LYS A 217 52.24 8.09 27.74
CA LYS A 217 53.53 7.69 28.34
C LYS A 217 54.01 6.33 27.81
N ARG A 218 55.25 6.34 27.31
CA ARG A 218 56.08 5.19 26.89
C ARG A 218 56.73 4.50 28.10
N VAL A 219 57.14 3.24 27.92
CA VAL A 219 58.46 2.57 28.15
C VAL A 219 58.16 1.05 28.28
N GLY A 220 58.91 0.07 27.75
CA GLY A 220 60.24 0.02 27.14
C GLY A 220 60.49 -1.36 26.47
N LYS A 221 61.67 -1.49 25.83
CA LYS A 221 62.12 -2.64 25.04
C LYS A 221 62.73 -3.76 25.90
N MET A 222 62.58 -5.03 25.49
CA MET A 222 63.59 -6.07 25.74
C MET A 222 63.67 -7.13 24.62
N LYS A 223 64.86 -7.75 24.51
CA LYS A 223 65.48 -8.37 23.32
C LYS A 223 65.07 -9.83 23.03
N ILE A 224 65.26 -10.21 21.76
CA ILE A 224 64.99 -11.51 21.09
C ILE A 224 66.12 -12.53 21.32
N ALA A 225 65.77 -13.82 21.46
CA ALA A 225 66.69 -14.93 21.18
C ALA A 225 65.98 -16.18 20.61
N LYS A 226 66.25 -16.45 19.33
CA LYS A 226 66.51 -17.76 18.68
C LYS A 226 65.59 -18.97 18.99
N THR A 227 64.34 -18.92 18.53
CA THR A 227 63.51 -20.13 18.23
C THR A 227 62.54 -19.92 17.06
N ALA A 228 62.70 -18.86 16.27
CA ALA A 228 61.69 -18.43 15.31
C ALA A 228 61.69 -19.15 13.95
N ILE A 229 62.77 -19.86 13.57
CA ILE A 229 62.94 -20.30 12.17
C ILE A 229 62.18 -21.61 11.86
N LEU A 230 61.93 -22.48 12.85
CA LEU A 230 61.20 -23.73 12.63
C LEU A 230 59.66 -23.55 12.70
N VAL A 231 59.18 -22.57 13.45
CA VAL A 231 57.75 -22.21 13.50
C VAL A 231 57.32 -21.46 12.23
N LEU A 232 58.20 -20.61 11.68
CA LEU A 232 57.93 -19.86 10.44
C LEU A 232 57.73 -20.76 9.22
N LEU A 233 58.43 -21.90 9.14
CA LEU A 233 58.30 -22.87 8.04
C LEU A 233 57.03 -23.74 8.14
N ILE A 234 56.60 -24.09 9.35
CA ILE A 234 55.33 -24.81 9.57
C ILE A 234 54.13 -23.87 9.35
N SER A 235 54.25 -22.59 9.71
CA SER A 235 53.24 -21.58 9.37
C SER A 235 53.17 -21.25 7.87
N PHE A 236 54.27 -21.37 7.12
CA PHE A 236 54.24 -21.14 5.66
C PHE A 236 53.61 -22.31 4.91
N LEU A 237 53.79 -23.54 5.40
CA LEU A 237 53.17 -24.75 4.84
C LEU A 237 51.69 -24.89 5.19
N SER A 238 51.23 -24.37 6.34
CA SER A 238 49.79 -24.25 6.62
C SER A 238 49.14 -23.14 5.81
N VAL A 239 49.84 -22.03 5.52
CA VAL A 239 49.31 -20.97 4.63
C VAL A 239 49.14 -21.46 3.19
N LEU A 240 50.00 -22.35 2.69
CA LEU A 240 49.84 -22.93 1.34
C LEU A 240 48.78 -24.03 1.24
N HIS A 241 48.38 -24.67 2.35
CA HIS A 241 47.29 -25.65 2.35
C HIS A 241 45.89 -25.06 2.59
N PHE A 242 45.79 -23.78 2.97
CA PHE A 242 44.51 -23.06 3.08
C PHE A 242 44.15 -22.22 1.84
N SER A 243 44.97 -22.19 0.79
CA SER A 243 44.72 -21.34 -0.39
C SER A 243 43.88 -21.96 -1.52
N ASN A 244 43.21 -23.11 -1.29
CA ASN A 244 42.31 -23.73 -2.28
C ASN A 244 40.85 -23.85 -1.80
N ALA A 245 40.39 -22.92 -0.98
CA ALA A 245 38.99 -22.52 -1.05
C ALA A 245 38.97 -21.22 -1.87
N GLU A 246 38.32 -21.19 -3.03
CA GLU A 246 37.92 -19.92 -3.62
C GLU A 246 37.10 -19.17 -2.57
N GLU A 247 37.73 -18.22 -1.89
CA GLU A 247 37.04 -17.27 -1.03
C GLU A 247 36.21 -16.43 -2.01
N GLU A 248 34.92 -16.78 -2.17
CA GLU A 248 34.01 -16.02 -3.04
C GLU A 248 34.17 -14.54 -2.69
N ALA A 249 34.58 -13.73 -3.68
CA ALA A 249 34.73 -12.31 -3.50
C ALA A 249 33.43 -11.72 -2.91
N PHE A 250 33.57 -10.82 -1.94
CA PHE A 250 32.42 -10.22 -1.27
C PHE A 250 31.48 -9.55 -2.27
N ASP A 251 30.25 -10.07 -2.41
CA ASP A 251 29.24 -9.50 -3.28
C ASP A 251 28.20 -8.74 -2.45
N VAL A 252 28.29 -7.40 -2.48
CA VAL A 252 27.37 -6.49 -1.77
C VAL A 252 25.90 -6.78 -2.09
N ARG A 253 25.58 -7.30 -3.29
CA ARG A 253 24.21 -7.61 -3.71
C ARG A 253 23.57 -8.74 -2.90
N LYS A 254 24.37 -9.55 -2.19
CA LYS A 254 23.93 -10.59 -1.23
C LYS A 254 23.68 -10.05 0.19
N HIS A 255 23.87 -8.73 0.41
CA HIS A 255 23.90 -8.09 1.71
C HIS A 255 23.02 -6.83 1.80
N LEU A 256 21.90 -6.78 1.08
CA LEU A 256 21.05 -5.58 0.96
C LEU A 256 19.71 -5.71 1.72
N SER A 257 19.64 -6.61 2.72
CA SER A 257 18.39 -6.95 3.41
C SER A 257 17.24 -7.19 2.41
N THR A 258 16.01 -6.70 2.66
CA THR A 258 14.85 -6.87 1.76
C THR A 258 15.00 -6.25 0.38
N VAL A 259 15.98 -5.38 0.17
CA VAL A 259 16.22 -4.76 -1.15
C VAL A 259 17.03 -5.68 -2.06
N SER A 260 17.50 -6.83 -1.55
CA SER A 260 18.22 -7.84 -2.34
C SER A 260 17.34 -8.39 -3.47
N ARG A 261 17.91 -8.50 -4.67
CA ARG A 261 17.24 -9.11 -5.83
C ARG A 261 17.06 -10.60 -5.65
N TYR A 262 15.94 -11.12 -6.14
CA TYR A 262 15.58 -12.52 -5.96
C TYR A 262 16.64 -13.48 -6.52
N GLY A 263 17.03 -13.26 -7.78
CA GLY A 263 17.99 -14.14 -8.47
C GLY A 263 19.38 -14.17 -7.85
N VAL A 264 19.74 -13.20 -7.01
CA VAL A 264 21.05 -13.13 -6.34
C VAL A 264 21.07 -13.95 -5.05
N VAL A 265 19.94 -14.01 -4.34
CA VAL A 265 19.87 -14.55 -2.98
C VAL A 265 18.99 -15.80 -2.84
N LYS A 266 18.14 -16.13 -3.81
CA LYS A 266 17.21 -17.26 -3.73
C LYS A 266 17.91 -18.59 -3.44
N ASP A 267 19.15 -18.77 -3.91
CA ASP A 267 19.92 -20.02 -3.75
C ASP A 267 20.84 -20.01 -2.51
N ILE A 268 20.75 -18.97 -1.66
CA ILE A 268 21.42 -18.93 -0.36
C ILE A 268 20.58 -19.73 0.64
N THR A 269 20.97 -20.99 0.86
CA THR A 269 20.30 -21.92 1.77
C THR A 269 21.21 -22.37 2.90
N ASP A 270 20.63 -22.95 3.96
CA ASP A 270 21.41 -23.62 5.01
C ASP A 270 22.00 -24.92 4.45
N LYS A 271 23.30 -24.90 4.15
CA LYS A 271 24.04 -26.04 3.61
C LYS A 271 24.05 -27.27 4.56
N ASN A 272 23.73 -27.08 5.83
CA ASN A 272 23.66 -28.18 6.80
C ASN A 272 22.29 -28.87 6.80
N PHE A 273 21.27 -28.25 6.23
CA PHE A 273 19.94 -28.85 6.14
C PHE A 273 19.89 -29.83 4.96
N ILE A 274 19.38 -31.03 5.22
CA ILE A 274 19.18 -32.06 4.20
C ILE A 274 17.68 -32.13 3.91
N PRO A 275 17.23 -31.71 2.72
CA PRO A 275 15.83 -31.80 2.34
C PRO A 275 15.28 -33.23 2.40
N SER A 276 14.03 -33.36 2.82
CA SER A 276 13.32 -34.63 2.86
C SER A 276 13.18 -35.22 1.46
N LYS A 277 13.46 -36.51 1.33
CA LYS A 277 13.12 -37.26 0.12
C LYS A 277 11.61 -37.51 0.10
N ILE A 278 10.92 -36.94 -0.88
CA ILE A 278 9.51 -37.23 -1.12
C ILE A 278 9.35 -38.74 -1.41
N PRO A 279 8.54 -39.49 -0.64
CA PRO A 279 8.39 -40.92 -0.84
C PRO A 279 7.83 -41.26 -2.23
N GLU A 280 8.21 -42.43 -2.73
CA GLU A 280 7.72 -42.90 -4.03
C GLU A 280 6.20 -43.05 -4.04
N GLY A 281 5.58 -42.62 -5.14
CA GLY A 281 4.12 -42.61 -5.29
C GLY A 281 3.40 -41.43 -4.62
N CYS A 282 4.08 -40.56 -3.88
CA CYS A 282 3.48 -39.32 -3.41
C CYS A 282 3.28 -38.33 -4.57
N THR A 283 2.07 -37.80 -4.71
CA THR A 283 1.71 -36.84 -5.77
C THR A 283 1.23 -35.53 -5.17
N PRO A 284 1.67 -34.36 -5.70
CA PRO A 284 1.13 -33.08 -5.26
C PRO A 284 -0.33 -32.97 -5.71
N ILE A 285 -1.20 -32.50 -4.83
CA ILE A 285 -2.64 -32.34 -5.09
C ILE A 285 -3.13 -30.90 -4.93
N HIS A 286 -2.36 -30.04 -4.25
CA HIS A 286 -2.67 -28.62 -4.11
C HIS A 286 -1.41 -27.78 -3.81
N LEU A 287 -1.36 -26.53 -4.28
CA LEU A 287 -0.27 -25.58 -4.02
C LEU A 287 -0.82 -24.26 -3.46
N ASN A 288 -0.32 -23.82 -2.31
CA ASN A 288 -0.46 -22.44 -1.86
C ASN A 288 0.84 -21.67 -2.13
N LEU A 289 0.78 -20.54 -2.84
CA LEU A 289 1.88 -19.59 -2.99
C LEU A 289 1.53 -18.27 -2.29
N VAL A 290 2.44 -17.78 -1.46
CA VAL A 290 2.43 -16.41 -0.90
C VAL A 290 3.74 -15.75 -1.29
N ALA A 291 3.68 -14.81 -2.23
CA ALA A 291 4.84 -14.14 -2.80
C ALA A 291 4.83 -12.63 -2.57
N ARG A 292 5.99 -12.04 -2.35
CA ARG A 292 6.21 -10.60 -2.41
C ARG A 292 6.25 -10.15 -3.86
N HIS A 293 5.90 -8.90 -4.12
CA HIS A 293 6.15 -8.28 -5.41
C HIS A 293 7.63 -8.35 -5.83
N GLY A 294 7.90 -8.27 -7.13
CA GLY A 294 9.27 -8.24 -7.67
C GLY A 294 10.00 -6.94 -7.42
N THR A 295 11.21 -6.84 -7.97
CA THR A 295 12.01 -5.61 -7.90
C THR A 295 11.24 -4.41 -8.42
N ARG A 296 11.24 -3.34 -7.64
CA ARG A 296 10.48 -2.10 -7.91
C ARG A 296 11.39 -0.88 -7.85
N SER A 297 10.92 0.23 -8.40
CA SER A 297 11.54 1.54 -8.22
C SER A 297 11.41 2.03 -6.76
N PRO A 298 12.27 2.96 -6.31
CA PRO A 298 12.10 3.64 -5.03
C PRO A 298 10.73 4.33 -4.95
N THR A 299 10.17 4.45 -3.75
CA THR A 299 8.92 5.20 -3.55
C THR A 299 9.14 6.69 -3.82
N LYS A 300 8.05 7.43 -4.06
CA LYS A 300 8.14 8.88 -4.31
C LYS A 300 8.86 9.63 -3.18
N LYS A 301 8.64 9.22 -1.91
CA LYS A 301 9.33 9.77 -0.74
C LYS A 301 10.85 9.56 -0.85
N ARG A 302 11.27 8.35 -1.19
CA ARG A 302 12.69 7.98 -1.34
C ARG A 302 13.36 8.63 -2.55
N ILE A 303 12.66 8.80 -3.66
CA ILE A 303 13.18 9.57 -4.81
C ILE A 303 13.52 11.00 -4.36
N LYS A 304 12.62 11.65 -3.61
CA LYS A 304 12.87 12.99 -3.07
C LYS A 304 14.06 13.02 -2.11
N GLN A 305 14.22 12.00 -1.27
CA GLN A 305 15.39 11.88 -0.39
C GLN A 305 16.70 11.79 -1.19
N LEU A 306 16.73 11.02 -2.29
CA LEU A 306 17.90 10.92 -3.15
C LEU A 306 18.18 12.22 -3.93
N ASP A 307 17.14 12.94 -4.34
CA ASP A 307 17.28 14.28 -4.93
C ASP A 307 17.87 15.28 -3.92
N ASN A 308 17.42 15.24 -2.66
CA ASN A 308 17.99 16.03 -1.58
C ASN A 308 19.44 15.63 -1.27
N LEU A 309 19.75 14.33 -1.29
CA LEU A 309 21.12 13.83 -1.11
C LEU A 309 22.04 14.40 -2.20
N SER A 310 21.60 14.45 -3.45
CA SER A 310 22.37 15.05 -4.55
C SER A 310 22.75 16.51 -4.23
N ALA A 311 21.79 17.32 -3.78
CA ALA A 311 22.04 18.71 -3.40
C ALA A 311 23.02 18.82 -2.21
N HIS A 312 22.90 17.96 -1.20
CA HIS A 312 23.82 17.96 -0.05
C HIS A 312 25.24 17.53 -0.43
N LEU A 313 25.39 16.55 -1.32
CA LEU A 313 26.71 16.13 -1.81
C LEU A 313 27.42 17.27 -2.55
N GLU A 314 26.70 18.09 -3.32
CA GLU A 314 27.29 19.28 -3.97
C GLU A 314 27.86 20.27 -2.95
N VAL A 315 27.15 20.52 -1.85
CA VAL A 315 27.61 21.39 -0.76
C VAL A 315 28.86 20.81 -0.09
N LEU A 316 28.84 19.52 0.28
CA LEU A 316 29.98 18.87 0.92
C LEU A 316 31.25 18.89 0.06
N ILE A 317 31.11 18.69 -1.25
CA ILE A 317 32.24 18.74 -2.19
C ILE A 317 32.75 20.17 -2.35
N LYS A 318 31.87 21.17 -2.39
CA LYS A 318 32.26 22.58 -2.44
C LYS A 318 33.06 22.95 -1.18
N ASP A 319 32.57 22.61 0.00
CA ASP A 319 33.23 22.88 1.27
C ASP A 319 34.60 22.17 1.35
N ALA A 320 34.70 20.95 0.85
CA ALA A 320 35.97 20.21 0.80
C ALA A 320 36.99 20.87 -0.13
N LYS A 321 36.55 21.42 -1.28
CA LYS A 321 37.40 22.20 -2.19
C LYS A 321 37.89 23.50 -1.53
N GLU A 322 37.01 24.20 -0.81
CA GLU A 322 37.36 25.41 -0.06
C GLU A 322 38.36 25.13 1.08
N LYS A 323 38.27 23.96 1.72
CA LYS A 323 39.21 23.50 2.75
C LYS A 323 40.50 22.88 2.19
N HIS A 324 40.73 22.94 0.88
CA HIS A 324 41.89 22.34 0.20
C HIS A 324 42.10 20.85 0.52
N LEU A 325 41.01 20.10 0.70
CA LEU A 325 41.07 18.67 0.91
C LEU A 325 41.65 17.98 -0.35
N SER A 326 42.53 17.00 -0.16
CA SER A 326 43.13 16.26 -1.29
C SER A 326 42.03 15.59 -2.14
N SER A 327 42.05 15.81 -3.45
CA SER A 327 41.11 15.20 -4.39
C SER A 327 41.21 13.68 -4.43
N GLU A 328 42.36 13.11 -4.05
CA GLU A 328 42.55 11.64 -3.96
C GLU A 328 41.72 11.00 -2.84
N ARG A 329 41.31 11.79 -1.84
CA ARG A 329 40.44 11.32 -0.75
C ARG A 329 38.95 11.37 -1.10
N ILE A 330 38.55 12.06 -2.17
CA ILE A 330 37.14 12.22 -2.53
C ILE A 330 36.83 11.26 -3.69
N PRO A 331 35.91 10.30 -3.52
CA PRO A 331 35.47 9.44 -4.61
C PRO A 331 35.00 10.26 -5.81
N THR A 332 35.54 9.95 -6.99
CA THR A 332 35.32 10.76 -8.21
C THR A 332 33.86 10.81 -8.63
N TRP A 333 33.11 9.72 -8.41
CA TRP A 333 31.70 9.61 -8.77
C TRP A 333 30.80 10.61 -8.02
N LEU A 334 31.21 11.08 -6.83
CA LEU A 334 30.44 12.07 -6.05
C LEU A 334 30.37 13.42 -6.78
N ASN A 335 31.40 13.78 -7.55
CA ASN A 335 31.48 15.09 -8.19
C ASN A 335 30.47 15.21 -9.34
N GLY A 336 29.40 15.97 -9.10
CA GLY A 336 28.31 16.16 -10.06
C GLY A 336 27.31 15.01 -10.08
N TRP A 337 27.31 14.13 -9.07
CA TRP A 337 26.33 13.05 -8.98
C TRP A 337 24.91 13.61 -8.95
N LYS A 338 24.05 13.02 -9.79
CA LYS A 338 22.61 13.30 -9.85
C LYS A 338 21.85 12.01 -9.63
N SER A 339 20.76 12.12 -8.87
CA SER A 339 19.83 11.03 -8.63
C SER A 339 19.39 10.40 -9.98
N PRO A 340 19.57 9.08 -10.17
CA PRO A 340 19.06 8.37 -11.36
C PRO A 340 17.54 8.50 -11.56
N TRP A 341 16.82 8.89 -10.51
CA TRP A 341 15.38 9.08 -10.50
C TRP A 341 14.95 10.54 -10.55
N GLN A 342 15.89 11.47 -10.76
CA GLN A 342 15.58 12.89 -10.85
C GLN A 342 14.50 13.15 -11.92
N GLY A 343 13.51 13.98 -11.57
CA GLY A 343 12.41 14.35 -12.46
C GLY A 343 11.31 13.30 -12.62
N LYS A 344 11.40 12.15 -11.94
CA LYS A 344 10.31 11.17 -11.90
C LYS A 344 9.14 11.69 -11.05
N LEU A 345 7.94 11.75 -11.66
CA LEU A 345 6.72 12.22 -10.98
C LEU A 345 6.02 11.14 -10.14
N LYS A 346 6.32 9.86 -10.44
CA LYS A 346 5.79 8.65 -9.78
C LYS A 346 6.95 7.82 -9.22
N GLY A 347 6.65 6.93 -8.27
CA GLY A 347 7.61 5.98 -7.70
C GLY A 347 6.92 4.73 -7.17
N GLY A 348 7.70 3.71 -6.80
CA GLY A 348 7.20 2.46 -6.23
C GLY A 348 6.60 1.48 -7.24
N GLU A 349 6.69 1.77 -8.54
CA GLU A 349 6.22 0.89 -9.62
C GLU A 349 7.16 -0.30 -9.78
N LEU A 350 6.60 -1.47 -10.12
CA LEU A 350 7.37 -2.66 -10.51
C LEU A 350 8.22 -2.29 -11.73
N ILE A 351 9.50 -2.67 -11.73
CA ILE A 351 10.37 -2.45 -12.89
C ILE A 351 10.45 -3.71 -13.74
N ARG A 352 10.91 -3.58 -14.99
CA ARG A 352 11.07 -4.70 -15.93
C ARG A 352 11.80 -5.90 -15.32
N ARG A 353 12.83 -5.66 -14.51
CA ARG A 353 13.53 -6.74 -13.82
C ARG A 353 12.64 -7.51 -12.84
N GLY A 354 11.75 -6.81 -12.13
CA GLY A 354 10.76 -7.44 -11.26
C GLY A 354 9.71 -8.24 -12.04
N GLU A 355 9.35 -7.80 -13.24
CA GLU A 355 8.50 -8.58 -14.14
C GLU A 355 9.20 -9.88 -14.57
N GLU A 356 10.47 -9.78 -15.00
CA GLU A 356 11.29 -10.93 -15.40
C GLU A 356 11.48 -11.93 -14.24
N GLU A 357 11.70 -11.44 -13.00
CA GLU A 357 11.79 -12.26 -11.79
C GLU A 357 10.55 -13.12 -11.57
N LEU A 358 9.36 -12.51 -11.64
CA LEU A 358 8.10 -13.20 -11.38
C LEU A 358 7.68 -14.09 -12.55
N TYR A 359 7.90 -13.65 -13.79
CA TYR A 359 7.67 -14.47 -14.99
C TYR A 359 8.50 -15.75 -14.95
N ALA A 360 9.80 -15.63 -14.67
CA ALA A 360 10.68 -16.79 -14.57
C ALA A 360 10.32 -17.68 -13.37
N LEU A 361 9.88 -17.09 -12.24
CA LEU A 361 9.36 -17.86 -11.11
C LEU A 361 8.11 -18.68 -11.52
N GLY A 362 7.17 -18.09 -12.25
CA GLY A 362 5.98 -18.78 -12.75
C GLY A 362 6.31 -20.00 -13.61
N ILE A 363 7.27 -19.87 -14.53
CA ILE A 363 7.77 -20.99 -15.35
C ILE A 363 8.34 -22.11 -14.46
N ARG A 364 9.25 -21.78 -13.53
CA ARG A 364 9.88 -22.79 -12.67
C ARG A 364 8.88 -23.51 -11.76
N VAL A 365 7.86 -22.78 -11.27
CA VAL A 365 6.78 -23.38 -10.47
C VAL A 365 5.96 -24.37 -11.31
N ARG A 366 5.57 -24.00 -12.54
CA ARG A 366 4.89 -24.91 -13.46
C ARG A 366 5.73 -26.15 -13.74
N ASP A 367 6.99 -25.94 -14.13
CA ASP A 367 7.89 -27.02 -14.55
C ASP A 367 8.20 -27.98 -13.39
N ARG A 368 8.22 -27.48 -12.15
CA ARG A 368 8.38 -28.29 -10.94
C ARG A 368 7.14 -29.08 -10.56
N PHE A 369 5.94 -28.54 -10.82
CA PHE A 369 4.66 -29.16 -10.43
C PHE A 369 3.72 -29.34 -11.64
N PRO A 370 4.12 -30.07 -12.68
CA PRO A 370 3.36 -30.13 -13.93
C PRO A 370 1.95 -30.67 -13.74
N SER A 371 1.75 -31.64 -12.84
CA SER A 371 0.43 -32.23 -12.54
C SER A 371 -0.54 -31.30 -11.80
N LEU A 372 -0.08 -30.14 -11.31
CA LEU A 372 -0.96 -29.11 -10.75
C LEU A 372 -1.40 -28.11 -11.81
N PHE A 373 -0.66 -27.97 -12.91
CA PHE A 373 -0.86 -26.94 -13.96
C PHE A 373 -1.13 -27.56 -15.33
N ASP A 374 -1.80 -28.71 -15.34
CA ASP A 374 -2.21 -29.50 -16.50
C ASP A 374 -3.64 -29.19 -16.99
N GLU A 375 -4.39 -28.33 -16.29
CA GLU A 375 -5.72 -27.86 -16.70
C GLU A 375 -5.66 -26.48 -17.35
N ASP A 376 -6.67 -26.17 -18.15
CA ASP A 376 -6.89 -24.81 -18.64
C ASP A 376 -7.15 -23.83 -17.49
N TYR A 377 -6.76 -22.57 -17.70
CA TYR A 377 -7.04 -21.53 -16.73
C TYR A 377 -8.55 -21.35 -16.50
N HIS A 378 -8.96 -21.54 -15.24
CA HIS A 378 -10.23 -21.09 -14.68
C HIS A 378 -9.97 -20.49 -13.28
N PRO A 379 -10.62 -19.36 -12.91
CA PRO A 379 -10.40 -18.72 -11.61
C PRO A 379 -10.74 -19.60 -10.40
N ASP A 380 -11.63 -20.58 -10.54
CA ASP A 380 -11.97 -21.53 -9.46
C ASP A 380 -10.94 -22.67 -9.31
N ILE A 381 -10.13 -22.93 -10.35
CA ILE A 381 -9.05 -23.94 -10.31
C ILE A 381 -7.73 -23.28 -9.86
N TYR A 382 -7.49 -22.06 -10.38
CA TYR A 382 -6.28 -21.28 -10.17
C TYR A 382 -6.59 -19.85 -9.69
N PRO A 383 -7.11 -19.65 -8.46
CA PRO A 383 -7.31 -18.30 -7.95
C PRO A 383 -5.99 -17.53 -7.85
N ILE A 384 -5.91 -16.41 -8.57
CA ILE A 384 -4.79 -15.46 -8.49
C ILE A 384 -5.26 -14.22 -7.75
N LYS A 385 -4.69 -13.98 -6.57
CA LYS A 385 -5.01 -12.85 -5.71
C LYS A 385 -3.81 -11.93 -5.55
N ALA A 386 -4.04 -10.63 -5.56
CA ALA A 386 -3.02 -9.65 -5.23
C ALA A 386 -3.60 -8.56 -4.34
N THR A 387 -2.78 -7.99 -3.46
CA THR A 387 -3.18 -6.73 -2.78
C THR A 387 -3.52 -5.67 -3.83
N GLN A 388 -4.43 -4.74 -3.52
CA GLN A 388 -4.81 -3.64 -4.41
C GLN A 388 -3.72 -2.56 -4.53
N ILE A 389 -2.45 -2.96 -4.71
CA ILE A 389 -1.28 -2.11 -4.92
C ILE A 389 -0.68 -2.44 -6.30
N PRO A 390 -0.43 -1.44 -7.18
CA PRO A 390 -0.05 -1.69 -8.57
C PRO A 390 1.12 -2.67 -8.76
N ARG A 391 2.21 -2.51 -7.99
CA ARG A 391 3.39 -3.41 -8.07
C ARG A 391 3.09 -4.87 -7.72
N ALA A 392 2.16 -5.12 -6.79
CA ALA A 392 1.77 -6.48 -6.40
C ALA A 392 0.86 -7.11 -7.47
N SER A 393 -0.09 -6.34 -8.00
CA SER A 393 -0.95 -6.78 -9.11
C SER A 393 -0.13 -7.04 -10.38
N ALA A 394 0.79 -6.14 -10.76
CA ALA A 394 1.70 -6.35 -11.89
C ALA A 394 2.61 -7.58 -11.69
N SER A 395 3.05 -7.85 -10.45
CA SER A 395 3.83 -9.06 -10.12
C SER A 395 3.00 -10.33 -10.31
N ALA A 396 1.73 -10.31 -9.91
CA ALA A 396 0.79 -11.41 -10.14
C ALA A 396 0.56 -11.66 -11.63
N VAL A 397 0.46 -10.59 -12.43
CA VAL A 397 0.36 -10.67 -13.89
C VAL A 397 1.63 -11.27 -14.50
N ALA A 398 2.81 -10.78 -14.14
CA ALA A 398 4.06 -11.31 -14.65
C ALA A 398 4.23 -12.81 -14.33
N PHE A 399 3.93 -13.20 -13.09
CA PHE A 399 3.91 -14.61 -12.70
C PHE A 399 2.89 -15.44 -13.49
N GLY A 400 1.66 -14.94 -13.62
CA GLY A 400 0.60 -15.59 -14.39
C GLY A 400 0.96 -15.78 -15.87
N MET A 401 1.63 -14.79 -16.47
CA MET A 401 2.15 -14.90 -17.83
C MET A 401 3.20 -16.01 -17.95
N GLY A 402 4.01 -16.24 -16.91
CA GLY A 402 4.99 -17.33 -16.87
C GLY A 402 4.33 -18.70 -16.71
N ILE A 403 3.42 -18.82 -15.73
CA ILE A 403 2.80 -20.11 -15.39
C ILE A 403 1.85 -20.62 -16.48
N PHE A 404 1.22 -19.73 -17.26
CA PHE A 404 0.33 -20.10 -18.37
C PHE A 404 0.96 -19.83 -19.76
N SER A 405 2.28 -19.63 -19.83
CA SER A 405 2.98 -19.41 -21.10
C SER A 405 2.86 -20.64 -22.01
N GLY A 406 2.37 -20.47 -23.24
CA GLY A 406 2.15 -21.58 -24.19
C GLY A 406 0.80 -22.29 -24.06
N ASN A 407 -0.08 -21.87 -23.13
CA ASN A 407 -1.39 -22.48 -22.92
C ASN A 407 -2.53 -21.65 -23.57
N GLY A 408 -2.22 -20.74 -24.50
CA GLY A 408 -3.20 -19.87 -25.13
C GLY A 408 -2.88 -19.56 -26.59
N THR A 409 -3.59 -18.59 -27.16
CA THR A 409 -3.51 -18.25 -28.60
C THR A 409 -3.18 -16.78 -28.85
N LEU A 410 -2.93 -16.00 -27.78
CA LEU A 410 -2.71 -14.56 -27.90
C LEU A 410 -1.23 -14.23 -28.15
N GLY A 411 -0.96 -13.72 -29.34
CA GLY A 411 0.36 -13.22 -29.73
C GLY A 411 1.43 -14.32 -29.89
N PRO A 412 2.69 -13.93 -30.21
CA PRO A 412 3.77 -14.88 -30.47
C PRO A 412 4.17 -15.75 -29.27
N GLY A 413 3.81 -15.34 -28.05
CA GLY A 413 4.07 -16.09 -26.82
C GLY A 413 2.96 -17.06 -26.43
N GLU A 414 1.93 -17.23 -27.27
CA GLU A 414 0.79 -18.14 -27.03
C GLU A 414 0.19 -17.93 -25.63
N HIS A 415 -0.06 -16.66 -25.29
CA HIS A 415 -0.51 -16.30 -23.95
C HIS A 415 -1.99 -16.62 -23.75
N ARG A 416 -2.31 -17.05 -22.54
CA ARG A 416 -3.68 -17.20 -22.04
C ARG A 416 -4.05 -16.00 -21.15
N ALA A 417 -5.21 -15.40 -21.39
CA ALA A 417 -5.76 -14.39 -20.48
C ALA A 417 -6.22 -15.04 -19.16
N PHE A 418 -5.96 -14.35 -18.05
CA PHE A 418 -6.35 -14.76 -16.70
C PHE A 418 -6.78 -13.54 -15.87
N SER A 419 -7.43 -13.76 -14.73
CA SER A 419 -7.89 -12.70 -13.84
C SER A 419 -7.06 -12.64 -12.56
N VAL A 420 -6.69 -11.43 -12.15
CA VAL A 420 -6.11 -11.15 -10.83
C VAL A 420 -7.17 -10.47 -9.97
N ILE A 421 -7.49 -11.06 -8.84
CA ILE A 421 -8.52 -10.58 -7.91
C ILE A 421 -7.85 -9.81 -6.78
N SER A 422 -8.46 -8.70 -6.37
CA SER A 422 -7.98 -7.88 -5.25
C SER A 422 -9.11 -7.52 -4.31
N GLU A 423 -8.82 -7.53 -3.02
CA GLU A 423 -9.70 -7.00 -1.98
C GLU A 423 -9.49 -5.50 -1.78
N ASN A 424 -10.45 -4.83 -1.14
CA ASN A 424 -10.35 -3.42 -0.80
C ASN A 424 -9.20 -3.19 0.19
N ARG A 425 -8.32 -2.21 -0.09
CA ARG A 425 -7.19 -1.86 0.80
C ARG A 425 -7.55 -1.67 2.26
N ALA A 426 -8.73 -1.13 2.55
CA ALA A 426 -9.17 -0.81 3.91
C ALA A 426 -9.64 -2.04 4.71
N SER A 427 -9.96 -3.16 4.04
CA SER A 427 -10.56 -4.34 4.65
C SER A 427 -9.88 -5.66 4.27
N ASP A 428 -8.74 -5.60 3.59
CA ASP A 428 -7.96 -6.78 3.18
C ASP A 428 -7.19 -7.35 4.38
N THR A 429 -7.90 -8.08 5.25
CA THR A 429 -7.32 -8.77 6.42
C THR A 429 -6.51 -10.01 6.04
N MET A 430 -6.48 -10.40 4.76
CA MET A 430 -5.75 -11.58 4.30
C MET A 430 -4.35 -11.22 3.79
N LEU A 431 -4.24 -10.23 2.90
CA LEU A 431 -2.96 -9.85 2.28
C LEU A 431 -2.44 -8.50 2.76
N ARG A 432 -3.27 -7.69 3.45
CA ARG A 432 -2.89 -6.41 4.07
C ARG A 432 -3.29 -6.31 5.54
N PHE A 433 -3.30 -7.43 6.28
CA PHE A 433 -3.58 -7.44 7.72
C PHE A 433 -2.81 -6.37 8.51
N HIS A 434 -1.57 -6.06 8.12
CA HIS A 434 -0.73 -5.05 8.77
C HIS A 434 -1.32 -3.62 8.69
N GLU A 435 -2.08 -3.31 7.64
CA GLU A 435 -2.77 -2.01 7.49
C GLU A 435 -4.11 -1.98 8.24
N CYS A 436 -4.80 -3.11 8.22
CA CYS A 436 -6.11 -3.28 8.85
C CYS A 436 -6.00 -3.44 10.38
N CYS A 437 -4.81 -3.71 10.92
CA CYS A 437 -4.60 -4.00 12.33
C CYS A 437 -4.24 -2.75 13.14
N GLN A 438 -5.19 -2.17 13.89
CA GLN A 438 -4.95 -0.93 14.62
C GLN A 438 -3.92 -1.08 15.74
N ASN A 439 -4.00 -2.16 16.52
CA ASN A 439 -3.03 -2.44 17.59
C ASN A 439 -1.60 -2.59 17.04
N TYR A 440 -1.43 -3.16 15.83
CA TYR A 440 -0.13 -3.29 15.19
C TYR A 440 0.40 -1.92 14.74
N LYS A 441 -0.43 -1.08 14.11
CA LYS A 441 -0.05 0.29 13.74
C LYS A 441 0.37 1.10 14.96
N ASP A 442 -0.38 0.99 16.06
CA ASP A 442 -0.05 1.68 17.31
C ASP A 442 1.23 1.12 17.96
N PHE A 443 1.46 -0.20 17.85
CA PHE A 443 2.71 -0.83 18.27
C PHE A 443 3.90 -0.30 17.45
N ARG A 444 3.81 -0.31 16.11
CA ARG A 444 4.83 0.21 15.19
C ARG A 444 5.21 1.64 15.55
N LYS A 445 4.22 2.53 15.62
CA LYS A 445 4.42 3.95 15.93
C LYS A 445 5.15 4.17 17.27
N ARG A 446 4.86 3.35 18.29
CA ARG A 446 5.54 3.45 19.59
C ARG A 446 6.93 2.82 19.60
N GLN A 447 7.15 1.78 18.81
CA GLN A 447 8.37 0.97 18.85
C GLN A 447 9.46 1.51 17.92
N GLU A 448 9.09 2.16 16.81
CA GLU A 448 10.02 2.72 15.81
C GLU A 448 11.12 3.60 16.42
N PRO A 449 10.84 4.63 17.25
CA PRO A 449 11.90 5.46 17.83
C PRO A 449 12.90 4.68 18.69
N ALA A 450 12.45 3.62 19.37
CA ALA A 450 13.33 2.76 20.16
C ALA A 450 14.23 1.90 19.26
N VAL A 451 13.74 1.50 18.09
CA VAL A 451 14.52 0.78 17.07
C VAL A 451 15.56 1.69 16.44
N ASP A 452 15.19 2.93 16.10
CA ASP A 452 16.13 3.91 15.55
C ASP A 452 17.28 4.14 16.52
N LYS A 453 16.97 4.36 17.81
CA LYS A 453 17.97 4.49 18.87
C LYS A 453 18.89 3.27 19.01
N LEU A 454 18.42 2.06 18.73
CA LEU A 454 19.25 0.85 18.74
C LEU A 454 20.23 0.79 17.56
N LYS A 455 19.89 1.43 16.43
CA LYS A 455 20.74 1.49 15.23
C LYS A 455 21.81 2.58 15.34
N GLU A 456 21.52 3.69 16.04
CA GLU A 456 22.39 4.87 16.15
C GLU A 456 23.86 4.54 16.45
N PRO A 457 24.22 3.70 17.45
CA PRO A 457 25.64 3.47 17.76
C PRO A 457 26.43 2.87 16.59
N THR A 458 25.79 2.00 15.80
CA THR A 458 26.42 1.39 14.63
C THR A 458 26.52 2.39 13.49
N LEU A 459 25.49 3.22 13.29
CA LEU A 459 25.53 4.29 12.28
C LEU A 459 26.55 5.38 12.62
N ASP A 460 26.72 5.72 13.91
CA ASP A 460 27.69 6.70 14.37
C ASP A 460 29.14 6.21 14.21
N GLU A 461 29.39 4.93 14.52
CA GLU A 461 30.68 4.28 14.30
C GLU A 461 31.05 4.34 12.80
N ILE A 462 30.14 3.93 11.92
CA ILE A 462 30.36 3.94 10.47
C ILE A 462 30.50 5.37 9.95
N THR A 463 29.65 6.29 10.39
CA THR A 463 29.73 7.70 10.00
C THR A 463 31.10 8.29 10.36
N SER A 464 31.57 8.04 11.58
CA SER A 464 32.90 8.48 12.03
C SER A 464 34.02 7.90 11.18
N ALA A 465 33.92 6.61 10.81
CA ALA A 465 34.87 5.95 9.92
C ALA A 465 34.87 6.57 8.51
N LEU A 466 33.70 6.87 7.94
CA LEU A 466 33.58 7.51 6.63
C LEU A 466 34.13 8.94 6.64
N VAL A 467 33.84 9.73 7.68
CA VAL A 467 34.39 11.09 7.87
C VAL A 467 35.91 11.02 7.92
N GLY A 468 36.48 10.09 8.70
CA GLY A 468 37.93 9.90 8.78
C GLY A 468 38.57 9.47 7.45
N ARG A 469 37.90 8.59 6.70
CA ARG A 469 38.38 8.02 5.43
C ARG A 469 38.37 9.03 4.29
N TYR A 470 37.27 9.76 4.13
CA TYR A 470 37.04 10.64 2.98
C TYR A 470 37.27 12.12 3.29
N GLY A 471 37.34 12.50 4.58
CA GLY A 471 37.48 13.90 5.02
C GLY A 471 36.26 14.78 4.73
N LEU A 472 35.14 14.18 4.32
CA LEU A 472 33.86 14.83 4.10
C LEU A 472 33.07 14.82 5.40
N ASN A 473 32.41 15.93 5.73
CA ASN A 473 31.62 16.07 6.96
C ASN A 473 30.26 15.36 6.86
N PHE A 474 30.27 14.04 6.71
CA PHE A 474 29.06 13.23 6.67
C PHE A 474 28.36 13.24 8.03
N THR A 475 27.05 13.49 8.00
CA THR A 475 26.17 13.28 9.15
C THR A 475 25.62 11.85 9.11
N ARG A 476 25.07 11.39 10.24
CA ARG A 476 24.38 10.08 10.32
C ARG A 476 23.33 9.93 9.22
N GLN A 477 22.56 10.98 8.97
CA GLN A 477 21.51 11.00 7.95
C GLN A 477 22.06 10.89 6.52
N VAL A 478 23.19 11.55 6.23
CA VAL A 478 23.86 11.41 4.94
C VAL A 478 24.41 9.99 4.78
N THR A 479 25.02 9.41 5.83
CA THR A 479 25.46 8.01 5.84
C THR A 479 24.32 7.04 5.56
N ALA A 480 23.17 7.21 6.23
CA ALA A 480 21.98 6.40 6.01
C ALA A 480 21.44 6.54 4.58
N SER A 481 21.44 7.77 4.04
CA SER A 481 21.02 8.04 2.65
C SER A 481 21.99 7.45 1.62
N LEU A 482 23.30 7.43 1.90
CA LEU A 482 24.31 6.76 1.07
C LEU A 482 24.20 5.24 1.14
N TRP A 483 23.87 4.67 2.32
CA TRP A 483 23.55 3.25 2.44
C TRP A 483 22.30 2.89 1.63
N PHE A 484 21.25 3.70 1.73
CA PHE A 484 20.06 3.55 0.92
C PHE A 484 20.37 3.63 -0.58
N LEU A 485 21.17 4.62 -1.01
CA LEU A 485 21.61 4.73 -2.40
C LEU A 485 22.37 3.49 -2.86
N CYS A 486 23.29 2.95 -2.05
CA CYS A 486 23.99 1.70 -2.36
C CYS A 486 23.01 0.54 -2.61
N LYS A 487 22.01 0.36 -1.73
CA LYS A 487 20.99 -0.69 -1.91
C LYS A 487 20.27 -0.54 -3.26
N GLU A 488 19.86 0.67 -3.62
CA GLU A 488 19.14 0.93 -4.88
C GLU A 488 20.04 0.78 -6.12
N GLU A 489 21.27 1.31 -6.09
CA GLU A 489 22.27 1.17 -7.16
C GLU A 489 22.61 -0.30 -7.43
N ALA A 490 22.91 -1.06 -6.39
CA ALA A 490 23.33 -2.46 -6.51
C ALA A 490 22.19 -3.38 -6.95
N SER A 491 20.96 -3.14 -6.48
CA SER A 491 19.81 -3.98 -6.82
C SER A 491 19.14 -3.58 -8.13
N LEU A 492 18.96 -2.29 -8.42
CA LEU A 492 18.19 -1.86 -9.58
C LEU A 492 19.08 -1.62 -10.80
N LEU A 493 20.30 -1.12 -10.58
CA LEU A 493 21.18 -0.62 -11.65
C LEU A 493 22.42 -1.49 -11.88
N ASP A 494 22.66 -2.52 -11.06
CA ASP A 494 23.89 -3.33 -11.09
C ASP A 494 25.18 -2.51 -10.83
N ILE A 495 25.05 -1.34 -10.20
CA ILE A 495 26.18 -0.46 -9.84
C ILE A 495 26.64 -0.82 -8.42
N THR A 496 27.90 -1.23 -8.27
CA THR A 496 28.47 -1.67 -6.98
C THR A 496 29.74 -0.92 -6.60
N ASP A 497 30.23 -0.05 -7.48
CA ASP A 497 31.48 0.70 -7.41
C ASP A 497 31.28 2.20 -7.13
N GLN A 498 30.06 2.62 -6.77
CA GLN A 498 29.70 3.99 -6.39
C GLN A 498 29.36 4.10 -4.89
N ALA A 499 28.09 4.25 -4.50
CA ALA A 499 27.74 4.44 -3.10
C ALA A 499 28.16 3.24 -2.23
N CYS A 500 28.06 2.03 -2.78
CA CYS A 500 28.50 0.82 -2.09
C CYS A 500 30.00 0.78 -1.80
N SER A 501 30.84 1.34 -2.68
CA SER A 501 32.29 1.33 -2.49
C SER A 501 32.75 2.28 -1.38
N LEU A 502 31.84 3.12 -0.84
CA LEU A 502 32.15 3.95 0.32
C LEU A 502 32.41 3.12 1.57
N PHE A 503 31.73 1.97 1.67
CA PHE A 503 31.69 1.10 2.83
C PHE A 503 32.61 -0.11 2.64
N SER A 504 33.29 -0.53 3.71
CA SER A 504 34.01 -1.81 3.70
C SER A 504 33.02 -3.00 3.78
N PRO A 505 33.45 -4.22 3.42
CA PRO A 505 32.60 -5.41 3.58
C PRO A 505 32.06 -5.60 5.00
N SER A 506 32.86 -5.33 6.04
CA SER A 506 32.39 -5.43 7.43
C SER A 506 31.35 -4.36 7.76
N GLU A 507 31.54 -3.12 7.28
CA GLU A 507 30.56 -2.03 7.44
C GLU A 507 29.24 -2.37 6.74
N ILE A 508 29.29 -2.95 5.54
CA ILE A 508 28.10 -3.41 4.82
C ILE A 508 27.35 -4.48 5.62
N THR A 509 28.06 -5.47 6.18
CA THR A 509 27.38 -6.49 7.00
C THR A 509 26.74 -5.92 8.26
N LEU A 510 27.32 -4.87 8.83
CA LEU A 510 26.76 -4.15 9.98
C LEU A 510 25.52 -3.32 9.59
N LEU A 511 25.55 -2.64 8.43
CA LEU A 511 24.40 -1.91 7.90
C LEU A 511 23.25 -2.85 7.51
N GLU A 512 23.55 -3.98 6.87
CA GLU A 512 22.56 -5.05 6.63
C GLU A 512 21.95 -5.52 7.96
N TRP A 513 22.77 -5.70 9.00
CA TRP A 513 22.28 -6.08 10.32
C TRP A 513 21.37 -5.02 10.94
N THR A 514 21.64 -3.72 10.76
CA THR A 514 20.72 -2.67 11.25
C THR A 514 19.35 -2.73 10.58
N ASP A 515 19.30 -3.01 9.27
CA ASP A 515 18.04 -3.16 8.53
C ASP A 515 17.31 -4.45 8.96
N ASP A 516 18.06 -5.53 9.18
CA ASP A 516 17.52 -6.82 9.61
C ASP A 516 17.00 -6.78 11.05
N LEU A 517 17.64 -6.01 11.93
CA LEU A 517 17.20 -5.76 13.30
C LEU A 517 15.86 -5.01 13.31
N GLU A 518 15.71 -3.97 12.49
CA GLU A 518 14.46 -3.24 12.35
C GLU A 518 13.32 -4.15 11.85
N MET A 519 13.57 -4.92 10.79
CA MET A 519 12.61 -5.90 10.30
C MET A 519 12.23 -6.90 11.39
N TYR A 520 13.21 -7.45 12.11
CA TYR A 520 12.99 -8.43 13.16
C TYR A 520 12.06 -7.90 14.25
N ILE A 521 12.34 -6.69 14.75
CA ILE A 521 11.60 -6.08 15.85
C ILE A 521 10.20 -5.68 15.43
N LEU A 522 10.06 -5.08 14.24
CA LEU A 522 8.83 -4.42 13.83
C LEU A 522 7.91 -5.29 12.95
N LYS A 523 8.41 -6.39 12.36
CA LYS A 523 7.65 -7.25 11.43
C LYS A 523 7.86 -8.75 11.66
N GLY A 524 9.01 -9.13 12.21
CA GLY A 524 9.38 -10.51 12.47
C GLY A 524 9.08 -10.96 13.91
N TYR A 525 9.97 -11.76 14.48
CA TYR A 525 9.79 -12.40 15.78
C TYR A 525 9.93 -11.49 17.01
N GLY A 526 10.15 -10.18 16.83
CA GLY A 526 10.29 -9.23 17.93
C GLY A 526 9.11 -9.21 18.91
N LYS A 527 7.87 -9.27 18.41
CA LYS A 527 6.65 -9.47 19.23
C LYS A 527 5.61 -10.31 18.50
N SER A 528 4.78 -11.02 19.26
CA SER A 528 3.75 -11.90 18.71
C SER A 528 2.71 -11.19 17.84
N ILE A 529 2.38 -9.94 18.14
CA ILE A 529 1.45 -9.13 17.31
C ILE A 529 1.92 -9.00 15.86
N ASN A 530 3.23 -8.98 15.60
CA ASN A 530 3.80 -8.81 14.26
C ASN A 530 3.36 -9.91 13.30
N TYR A 531 3.20 -11.14 13.80
CA TYR A 531 2.90 -12.29 12.96
C TYR A 531 1.51 -12.88 13.21
N ARG A 532 0.96 -12.77 14.42
CA ARG A 532 -0.39 -13.27 14.71
C ARG A 532 -1.51 -12.52 13.99
N MET A 533 -1.30 -11.25 13.65
CA MET A 533 -2.23 -10.55 12.77
C MET A 533 -2.39 -11.22 11.39
N GLY A 534 -1.43 -12.04 10.98
CA GLY A 534 -1.50 -12.83 9.73
C GLY A 534 -2.30 -14.12 9.83
N MET A 535 -2.96 -14.41 10.96
CA MET A 535 -3.72 -15.65 11.13
C MET A 535 -4.82 -15.89 10.09
N PRO A 536 -5.59 -14.88 9.63
CA PRO A 536 -6.57 -15.09 8.55
C PRO A 536 -5.96 -15.69 7.28
N LEU A 537 -4.72 -15.31 6.95
CA LEU A 537 -4.00 -15.86 5.80
C LEU A 537 -3.60 -17.33 6.02
N LEU A 538 -3.06 -17.67 7.20
CA LEU A 538 -2.68 -19.05 7.51
C LEU A 538 -3.91 -19.97 7.55
N GLU A 539 -5.03 -19.50 8.08
CA GLU A 539 -6.28 -20.25 8.09
C GLU A 539 -6.82 -20.50 6.68
N ASP A 540 -6.79 -19.50 5.79
CA ASP A 540 -7.18 -19.65 4.39
C ASP A 540 -6.29 -20.66 3.64
N VAL A 541 -4.99 -20.69 3.94
CA VAL A 541 -4.05 -21.70 3.42
C VAL A 541 -4.43 -23.11 3.87
N VAL A 542 -4.68 -23.30 5.17
CA VAL A 542 -5.08 -24.62 5.71
C VAL A 542 -6.42 -25.06 5.16
N GLN A 543 -7.40 -24.15 5.09
CA GLN A 543 -8.74 -24.43 4.59
C GLN A 543 -8.72 -24.87 3.12
N SER A 544 -7.95 -24.18 2.26
CA SER A 544 -7.82 -24.58 0.85
C SER A 544 -7.20 -25.98 0.69
N MET A 545 -6.25 -26.35 1.56
CA MET A 545 -5.69 -27.70 1.60
C MET A 545 -6.72 -28.74 2.04
N GLU A 546 -7.51 -28.45 3.08
CA GLU A 546 -8.60 -29.34 3.53
C GLU A 546 -9.65 -29.56 2.43
N GLN A 547 -10.02 -28.50 1.71
CA GLN A 547 -10.92 -28.58 0.55
C GLN A 547 -10.34 -29.45 -0.57
N ALA A 548 -9.03 -29.34 -0.85
CA ALA A 548 -8.38 -30.20 -1.84
C ALA A 548 -8.32 -31.68 -1.43
N ILE A 549 -8.14 -31.96 -0.13
CA ILE A 549 -8.24 -33.32 0.41
C ILE A 549 -9.64 -33.87 0.17
N MET A 550 -10.69 -33.13 0.57
CA MET A 550 -12.08 -33.53 0.39
C MET A 550 -12.40 -33.82 -1.07
N ALA A 551 -12.03 -32.91 -1.99
CA ALA A 551 -12.26 -33.09 -3.42
C ALA A 551 -11.60 -34.37 -3.96
N LYS A 552 -10.39 -34.71 -3.49
CA LYS A 552 -9.69 -35.94 -3.88
C LYS A 552 -10.30 -37.20 -3.28
N GLU A 553 -10.73 -37.16 -2.03
CA GLU A 553 -11.33 -38.33 -1.34
C GLU A 553 -12.74 -38.65 -1.88
N GLU A 554 -13.53 -37.61 -2.16
CA GLU A 554 -14.86 -37.71 -2.76
C GLU A 554 -14.84 -37.92 -4.28
N LYS A 555 -13.65 -37.95 -4.90
CA LYS A 555 -13.45 -38.16 -6.34
C LYS A 555 -14.23 -37.15 -7.20
N HIS A 556 -14.14 -35.86 -6.83
CA HIS A 556 -14.67 -34.77 -7.65
C HIS A 556 -14.07 -34.82 -9.06
N VAL A 557 -14.84 -34.30 -10.02
CA VAL A 557 -14.45 -34.32 -11.44
C VAL A 557 -13.18 -33.46 -11.63
N PRO A 558 -12.20 -33.90 -12.43
CA PRO A 558 -11.08 -33.05 -12.82
C PRO A 558 -11.56 -31.69 -13.36
N GLY A 559 -10.87 -30.62 -12.99
CA GLY A 559 -11.28 -29.25 -13.33
C GLY A 559 -12.42 -28.65 -12.50
N SER A 560 -13.01 -29.37 -11.52
CA SER A 560 -14.08 -28.84 -10.66
C SER A 560 -13.62 -28.40 -9.26
N PHE A 561 -12.32 -28.39 -8.99
CA PHE A 561 -11.76 -28.05 -7.69
C PHE A 561 -10.42 -27.32 -7.82
N GLU A 562 -10.03 -26.62 -6.76
CA GLU A 562 -8.85 -25.77 -6.72
C GLU A 562 -7.54 -26.59 -6.71
N LYS A 563 -6.67 -26.38 -7.71
CA LYS A 563 -5.33 -27.00 -7.78
C LYS A 563 -4.24 -26.11 -7.21
N ALA A 564 -4.38 -24.78 -7.31
CA ALA A 564 -3.41 -23.86 -6.72
C ALA A 564 -4.01 -22.51 -6.34
N ARG A 565 -3.63 -21.97 -5.17
CA ARG A 565 -3.95 -20.61 -4.74
C ARG A 565 -2.71 -19.74 -4.76
N LEU A 566 -2.73 -18.69 -5.58
CA LEU A 566 -1.56 -17.86 -5.88
C LEU A 566 -1.78 -16.44 -5.31
N ARG A 567 -1.01 -16.02 -4.29
CA ARG A 567 -1.21 -14.75 -3.60
C ARG A 567 0.02 -13.84 -3.69
N PHE A 568 -0.16 -12.58 -4.07
CA PHE A 568 0.91 -11.59 -4.27
C PHE A 568 0.74 -10.34 -3.38
N ALA A 569 1.74 -10.05 -2.57
CA ALA A 569 1.67 -9.02 -1.53
C ALA A 569 3.03 -8.32 -1.28
N HIS A 570 3.32 -7.95 -0.04
CA HIS A 570 4.48 -7.15 0.36
C HIS A 570 5.38 -7.90 1.36
N ALA A 571 6.52 -7.33 1.73
CA ALA A 571 7.37 -7.89 2.78
C ALA A 571 6.61 -7.98 4.12
N GLU A 572 5.75 -7.01 4.40
CA GLU A 572 4.86 -6.91 5.57
C GLU A 572 3.78 -8.01 5.59
N THR A 573 3.67 -8.80 4.52
CA THR A 573 2.81 -10.00 4.47
C THR A 573 3.67 -11.26 4.57
N VAL A 574 4.75 -11.34 3.77
CA VAL A 574 5.61 -12.53 3.67
C VAL A 574 6.42 -12.77 4.95
N VAL A 575 6.92 -11.71 5.60
CA VAL A 575 7.70 -11.83 6.84
C VAL A 575 6.82 -12.38 7.98
N PRO A 576 5.67 -11.75 8.34
CA PRO A 576 4.71 -12.32 9.29
C PRO A 576 4.27 -13.76 8.98
N PHE A 577 4.00 -14.06 7.70
CA PHE A 577 3.59 -15.40 7.29
C PHE A 577 4.71 -16.43 7.49
N SER A 578 5.96 -16.07 7.17
CA SER A 578 7.13 -16.92 7.47
C SER A 578 7.29 -17.15 8.97
N CYS A 579 7.01 -16.12 9.79
CA CYS A 579 7.03 -16.25 11.24
C CYS A 579 5.98 -17.21 11.78
N LEU A 580 4.75 -17.16 11.26
CA LEU A 580 3.65 -18.10 11.58
C LEU A 580 3.98 -19.55 11.23
N LEU A 581 4.82 -19.79 10.22
CA LEU A 581 5.29 -21.12 9.86
C LEU A 581 6.45 -21.60 10.75
N GLY A 582 6.97 -20.76 11.63
CA GLY A 582 8.12 -21.07 12.50
C GLY A 582 9.47 -21.13 11.77
N LEU A 583 9.58 -20.50 10.60
CA LEU A 583 10.80 -20.55 9.79
C LEU A 583 11.93 -19.73 10.43
N PHE A 584 13.19 -20.10 10.16
CA PHE A 584 14.38 -19.43 10.69
C PHE A 584 14.56 -19.49 12.22
N LEU A 585 13.84 -20.39 12.90
CA LEU A 585 13.97 -20.65 14.33
C LEU A 585 14.85 -21.87 14.63
N GLU A 586 15.42 -21.87 15.82
CA GLU A 586 15.96 -23.04 16.49
C GLU A 586 14.88 -23.77 17.31
N GLY A 587 15.10 -25.06 17.61
CA GLY A 587 14.09 -25.90 18.26
C GLY A 587 13.55 -25.31 19.58
N SER A 588 14.41 -24.77 20.43
CA SER A 588 14.01 -24.12 21.69
C SER A 588 13.31 -22.77 21.50
N GLU A 589 13.61 -22.06 20.42
CA GLU A 589 12.94 -20.80 20.09
C GLU A 589 11.49 -21.03 19.65
N PHE A 590 11.22 -22.17 19.00
CA PHE A 590 9.86 -22.56 18.62
C PHE A 590 8.93 -22.67 19.83
N ASP A 591 9.36 -23.35 20.90
CA ASP A 591 8.59 -23.44 22.15
C ASP A 591 8.39 -22.07 22.81
N THR A 592 9.33 -21.16 22.61
CA THR A 592 9.31 -19.81 23.18
C THR A 592 8.26 -18.94 22.47
N ILE A 593 8.19 -18.98 21.14
CA ILE A 593 7.16 -18.26 20.37
C ILE A 593 5.75 -18.82 20.62
N GLN A 594 5.61 -20.13 20.86
CA GLN A 594 4.32 -20.74 21.22
C GLN A 594 3.78 -20.22 22.55
N LYS A 595 4.67 -19.81 23.46
CA LYS A 595 4.37 -19.14 24.74
C LYS A 595 4.25 -17.62 24.62
N GLU A 596 4.39 -17.06 23.41
CA GLU A 596 4.31 -15.62 23.12
C GLU A 596 5.39 -14.78 23.80
N ILE A 597 6.49 -15.43 24.17
CA ILE A 597 7.63 -14.77 24.78
C ILE A 597 8.48 -14.19 23.65
N PRO A 598 8.82 -12.88 23.69
CA PRO A 598 9.74 -12.27 22.73
C PRO A 598 11.08 -13.00 22.68
N LEU A 599 11.57 -13.24 21.46
CA LEU A 599 12.90 -13.81 21.24
C LEU A 599 14.00 -12.75 21.40
N ALA A 600 15.23 -13.20 21.65
CA ALA A 600 16.40 -12.34 21.62
C ALA A 600 16.61 -11.75 20.22
N PHE A 601 17.30 -10.61 20.16
CA PHE A 601 17.62 -9.98 18.88
C PHE A 601 18.64 -10.80 18.08
N PRO A 602 18.62 -10.72 16.73
CA PRO A 602 19.63 -11.35 15.90
C PRO A 602 21.04 -10.92 16.29
N LEU A 603 21.96 -11.88 16.37
CA LEU A 603 23.35 -11.61 16.72
C LEU A 603 23.97 -10.58 15.78
N LYS A 604 24.66 -9.57 16.36
CA LYS A 604 25.42 -8.57 15.60
C LYS A 604 26.62 -9.26 14.91
N PRO A 605 26.96 -8.93 13.65
CA PRO A 605 28.18 -9.41 13.00
C PRO A 605 29.46 -9.09 13.80
N PRO A 606 30.53 -9.91 13.71
CA PRO A 606 30.75 -11.01 12.77
C PRO A 606 30.11 -12.36 13.17
N GLN A 607 29.35 -12.40 14.27
CA GLN A 607 28.62 -13.59 14.67
C GLN A 607 27.62 -14.00 13.58
N LYS A 608 27.53 -15.30 13.31
CA LYS A 608 26.57 -15.84 12.34
C LYS A 608 25.15 -15.71 12.90
N ARG A 609 24.20 -15.38 12.02
CA ARG A 609 22.78 -15.20 12.35
C ARG A 609 21.91 -15.86 11.29
N LYS A 610 20.82 -16.51 11.71
CA LYS A 610 19.85 -17.16 10.81
C LYS A 610 18.90 -16.16 10.17
N TRP A 611 18.40 -15.22 10.96
CA TRP A 611 17.51 -14.16 10.49
C TRP A 611 18.31 -13.14 9.67
N ARG A 612 18.16 -13.17 8.35
CA ARG A 612 18.70 -12.19 7.39
C ARG A 612 17.59 -11.73 6.45
N GLY A 613 17.34 -10.44 6.33
CA GLY A 613 16.24 -9.91 5.51
C GLY A 613 16.39 -10.23 4.03
N SER A 614 17.64 -10.33 3.56
CA SER A 614 18.03 -10.79 2.22
C SER A 614 17.62 -12.23 1.93
N ILE A 615 17.43 -13.05 2.96
CA ILE A 615 16.96 -14.44 2.83
C ILE A 615 15.46 -14.50 3.14
N VAL A 616 14.99 -13.86 4.21
CA VAL A 616 13.60 -13.96 4.70
C VAL A 616 12.59 -13.35 3.72
N ALA A 617 12.89 -12.17 3.14
CA ALA A 617 11.95 -11.49 2.25
C ALA A 617 12.68 -10.58 1.25
N PRO A 618 13.55 -11.10 0.38
CA PRO A 618 14.07 -10.35 -0.77
C PRO A 618 12.94 -9.94 -1.73
N PHE A 619 13.24 -9.14 -2.76
CA PHE A 619 12.27 -8.97 -3.86
C PHE A 619 11.86 -10.34 -4.42
N ALA A 620 10.60 -10.48 -4.84
CA ALA A 620 9.99 -11.75 -5.26
C ALA A 620 10.11 -12.93 -4.26
N GLY A 621 10.52 -12.66 -3.02
CA GLY A 621 10.61 -13.67 -1.96
C GLY A 621 9.26 -14.35 -1.72
N ASN A 622 9.25 -15.66 -1.49
CA ASN A 622 8.03 -16.45 -1.52
C ASN A 622 8.05 -17.63 -0.55
N ASN A 623 6.85 -18.01 -0.10
CA ASN A 623 6.59 -19.27 0.58
C ASN A 623 5.62 -20.10 -0.26
N MET A 624 5.98 -21.33 -0.56
CA MET A 624 5.10 -22.33 -1.17
C MET A 624 4.80 -23.45 -0.19
N LEU A 625 3.52 -23.77 -0.01
CA LEU A 625 3.08 -24.92 0.75
C LEU A 625 2.41 -25.90 -0.20
N VAL A 626 3.08 -27.01 -0.47
CA VAL A 626 2.65 -28.04 -1.42
C VAL A 626 2.01 -29.18 -0.63
N LEU A 627 0.73 -29.45 -0.87
CA LEU A 627 0.04 -30.58 -0.28
C LEU A 627 0.25 -31.82 -1.15
N TYR A 628 0.78 -32.88 -0.57
CA TYR A 628 0.97 -34.18 -1.17
C TYR A 628 -0.01 -35.20 -0.61
N ARG A 629 -0.46 -36.09 -1.50
CA ARG A 629 -1.10 -37.36 -1.15
C ARG A 629 -0.12 -38.49 -1.39
N CYS A 630 0.10 -39.31 -0.38
CA CYS A 630 1.02 -40.45 -0.42
C CYS A 630 0.28 -41.78 -0.31
N PRO A 631 0.81 -42.86 -0.91
CA PRO A 631 0.33 -44.21 -0.65
C PRO A 631 0.52 -44.55 0.84
N ALA A 632 -0.55 -44.86 1.55
CA ALA A 632 -0.48 -45.36 2.91
C ALA A 632 -0.79 -46.86 2.90
N PRO A 633 0.22 -47.73 3.11
CA PRO A 633 0.01 -49.19 3.14
C PRO A 633 -0.84 -49.62 4.35
N ASP A 634 -0.82 -48.87 5.45
CA ASP A 634 -1.60 -49.11 6.67
C ASP A 634 -2.55 -47.95 6.99
N LYS A 635 -3.70 -48.26 7.63
CA LYS A 635 -4.67 -47.25 8.09
C LYS A 635 -4.11 -46.26 9.13
N ALA A 636 -3.00 -46.61 9.80
CA ALA A 636 -2.39 -45.80 10.86
C ALA A 636 -1.40 -44.73 10.36
N ARG A 637 -0.95 -44.78 9.09
CA ARG A 637 0.02 -43.82 8.54
C ARG A 637 -0.72 -42.65 7.89
N SER A 638 -0.26 -41.41 8.12
CA SER A 638 -0.83 -40.23 7.47
C SER A 638 -0.80 -40.40 5.94
N LYS A 639 -1.91 -40.07 5.28
CA LYS A 639 -2.03 -40.08 3.81
C LYS A 639 -1.65 -38.73 3.18
N HIS A 640 -1.70 -37.66 3.97
CA HIS A 640 -1.51 -36.29 3.51
C HIS A 640 -0.34 -35.64 4.22
N PHE A 641 0.50 -34.95 3.44
CA PHE A 641 1.71 -34.29 3.90
C PHE A 641 1.80 -32.92 3.26
N VAL A 642 2.30 -31.94 3.99
CA VAL A 642 2.63 -30.63 3.46
C VAL A 642 4.15 -30.50 3.36
N GLN A 643 4.63 -30.10 2.18
CA GLN A 643 6.00 -29.63 2.00
C GLN A 643 6.02 -28.10 2.04
N VAL A 644 6.92 -27.51 2.82
CA VAL A 644 7.15 -26.06 2.80
C VAL A 644 8.43 -25.75 2.06
N LEU A 645 8.32 -24.88 1.06
CA LEU A 645 9.44 -24.33 0.31
C LEU A 645 9.51 -22.82 0.58
N HIS A 646 10.66 -22.33 0.98
CA HIS A 646 10.95 -20.91 1.11
C HIS A 646 11.92 -20.49 0.01
N ASN A 647 11.56 -19.48 -0.77
CA ASN A 647 12.28 -19.04 -1.97
C ASN A 647 12.64 -20.21 -2.89
N GLU A 648 11.66 -21.07 -3.19
CA GLU A 648 11.79 -22.31 -3.98
C GLU A 648 12.58 -23.45 -3.33
N HIS A 649 13.20 -23.28 -2.16
CA HIS A 649 13.99 -24.33 -1.52
C HIS A 649 13.26 -24.97 -0.33
N PRO A 650 13.33 -26.30 -0.14
CA PRO A 650 12.83 -26.93 1.07
C PRO A 650 13.47 -26.35 2.33
N ILE A 651 12.66 -26.07 3.35
CA ILE A 651 13.12 -25.41 4.58
C ILE A 651 12.66 -26.18 5.83
N PRO A 652 13.51 -26.37 6.84
CA PRO A 652 13.14 -27.10 8.04
C PRO A 652 12.06 -26.34 8.82
N MET A 653 11.04 -27.08 9.27
CA MET A 653 10.03 -26.56 10.19
C MET A 653 10.25 -27.15 11.59
N PRO A 654 10.59 -26.33 12.61
CA PRO A 654 10.78 -26.80 13.98
C PRO A 654 9.55 -27.53 14.54
N GLY A 655 8.34 -27.03 14.25
CA GLY A 655 7.08 -27.69 14.63
C GLY A 655 6.83 -29.05 13.99
N CYS A 656 7.64 -29.44 13.00
CA CYS A 656 7.61 -30.73 12.33
C CYS A 656 8.92 -31.50 12.56
N ASN A 657 9.54 -31.32 13.74
CA ASN A 657 10.82 -31.94 14.12
C ASN A 657 11.96 -31.62 13.14
N GLY A 658 11.96 -30.42 12.57
CA GLY A 658 12.96 -29.98 11.59
C GLY A 658 12.77 -30.54 10.18
N SER A 659 11.70 -31.30 9.92
CA SER A 659 11.38 -31.75 8.55
C SER A 659 10.76 -30.63 7.72
N ASP A 660 11.10 -30.55 6.43
CA ASP A 660 10.37 -29.75 5.43
C ASP A 660 9.11 -30.46 4.92
N PHE A 661 9.00 -31.77 5.13
CA PHE A 661 7.87 -32.61 4.69
C PHE A 661 7.14 -33.17 5.92
N CYS A 662 5.97 -32.60 6.22
CA CYS A 662 5.29 -32.78 7.49
C CYS A 662 3.91 -33.43 7.30
N PRO A 663 3.51 -34.44 8.11
CA PRO A 663 2.14 -34.92 8.11
C PRO A 663 1.16 -33.76 8.30
N PHE A 664 0.12 -33.67 7.48
CA PHE A 664 -0.77 -32.50 7.46
C PHE A 664 -1.46 -32.25 8.81
N GLU A 665 -1.84 -33.30 9.53
CA GLU A 665 -2.40 -33.18 10.89
C GLU A 665 -1.38 -32.67 11.90
N VAL A 666 -0.10 -33.07 11.80
CA VAL A 666 0.97 -32.56 12.66
C VAL A 666 1.22 -31.08 12.37
N PHE A 667 1.21 -30.67 11.10
CA PHE A 667 1.29 -29.26 10.72
C PHE A 667 0.16 -28.44 11.35
N LYS A 668 -1.09 -28.90 11.24
CA LYS A 668 -2.23 -28.23 11.89
C LYS A 668 -2.10 -28.17 13.41
N GLU A 669 -1.70 -29.25 14.06
CA GLU A 669 -1.60 -29.32 15.52
C GLU A 669 -0.43 -28.50 16.07
N LYS A 670 0.74 -28.58 15.45
CA LYS A 670 1.98 -28.03 16.02
C LYS A 670 2.34 -26.65 15.51
N ILE A 671 1.94 -26.29 14.28
CA ILE A 671 2.25 -24.98 13.68
C ILE A 671 1.01 -24.07 13.73
N VAL A 672 -0.15 -24.54 13.29
CA VAL A 672 -1.33 -23.68 13.14
C VAL A 672 -2.06 -23.45 14.47
N ALA A 673 -2.39 -24.52 15.19
CA ALA A 673 -3.22 -24.45 16.40
C ALA A 673 -2.66 -23.56 17.51
N PRO A 674 -1.33 -23.49 17.78
CA PRO A 674 -0.78 -22.61 18.81
C PRO A 674 -1.04 -21.12 18.56
N HIS A 675 -1.27 -20.72 17.31
CA HIS A 675 -1.58 -19.34 16.96
C HIS A 675 -3.07 -19.00 17.03
N ARG A 676 -3.98 -20.00 17.03
CA ARG A 676 -5.44 -19.82 17.14
C ARG A 676 -5.93 -19.37 18.52
N LYS A 677 -5.03 -19.14 19.48
CA LYS A 677 -5.38 -18.67 20.83
C LYS A 677 -6.12 -17.33 20.82
N HIS A 678 -5.87 -16.50 19.80
CA HIS A 678 -6.52 -15.21 19.62
C HIS A 678 -6.96 -15.08 18.16
N ASP A 679 -8.21 -14.67 17.94
CA ASP A 679 -8.68 -14.31 16.61
C ASP A 679 -8.11 -12.95 16.18
N TYR A 680 -8.26 -12.64 14.88
CA TYR A 680 -7.76 -11.39 14.30
C TYR A 680 -8.30 -10.17 15.04
N ASP A 681 -9.60 -10.13 15.34
CA ASP A 681 -10.24 -8.98 15.98
C ASP A 681 -9.69 -8.75 17.40
N THR A 682 -9.43 -9.81 18.16
CA THR A 682 -8.83 -9.74 19.49
C THR A 682 -7.38 -9.23 19.42
N VAL A 683 -6.62 -9.63 18.40
CA VAL A 683 -5.24 -9.16 18.19
C VAL A 683 -5.22 -7.70 17.73
N CYS A 684 -6.15 -7.29 16.88
CA CYS A 684 -6.04 -6.07 16.09
C CYS A 684 -6.92 -4.91 16.52
N ASN A 685 -8.02 -5.15 17.22
CA ASN A 685 -8.89 -4.10 17.72
C ASN A 685 -8.53 -3.78 19.18
N ALA A 686 -8.51 -2.49 19.53
CA ALA A 686 -8.42 -2.09 20.93
C ALA A 686 -9.62 -2.69 21.68
N LYS A 687 -9.38 -3.21 22.89
CA LYS A 687 -10.38 -3.88 23.74
C LYS A 687 -11.80 -3.34 23.49
N LEU A 688 -12.69 -4.18 22.98
CA LEU A 688 -14.11 -4.04 23.27
C LEU A 688 -14.20 -4.11 24.80
N GLU A 689 -14.22 -2.96 25.48
CA GLU A 689 -14.76 -2.91 26.82
C GLU A 689 -16.19 -3.42 26.71
N GLN A 690 -16.38 -4.70 27.04
CA GLN A 690 -17.68 -5.19 27.43
C GLN A 690 -18.11 -4.28 28.57
N LYS A 691 -19.01 -3.32 28.28
CA LYS A 691 -19.81 -2.70 29.32
C LYS A 691 -20.40 -3.87 30.10
N PRO A 692 -20.16 -3.97 31.42
CA PRO A 692 -20.87 -4.97 32.20
C PRO A 692 -22.36 -4.66 32.02
N SER A 693 -23.09 -5.60 31.41
CA SER A 693 -24.55 -5.55 31.43
C SER A 693 -24.95 -5.77 32.89
N GLY A 694 -25.01 -4.67 33.64
CA GLY A 694 -25.54 -4.65 34.98
C GLY A 694 -27.01 -5.04 34.93
N SER A 695 -27.29 -6.34 35.08
CA SER A 695 -28.55 -6.76 35.65
C SER A 695 -28.55 -6.30 37.10
N LYS A 696 -29.24 -5.19 37.35
CA LYS A 696 -29.65 -4.76 38.69
C LYS A 696 -30.57 -5.83 39.27
N ILE A 697 -30.01 -6.90 39.84
CA ILE A 697 -30.69 -7.82 40.77
C ILE A 697 -29.69 -8.60 41.64
N PHE A 698 -28.38 -8.65 41.33
CA PHE A 698 -27.41 -9.43 42.12
C PHE A 698 -26.53 -8.65 43.11
N GLN A 699 -26.82 -7.37 43.38
CA GLN A 699 -26.07 -6.55 44.36
C GLN A 699 -26.64 -6.53 45.79
N ILE A 700 -27.69 -7.32 46.10
CA ILE A 700 -28.26 -7.37 47.47
C ILE A 700 -27.72 -8.55 48.31
N LEU A 701 -26.98 -9.50 47.72
CA LEU A 701 -26.53 -10.70 48.43
C LEU A 701 -25.07 -10.70 48.92
N GLN A 702 -24.29 -9.66 48.64
CA GLN A 702 -22.91 -9.54 49.15
C GLN A 702 -22.76 -8.62 50.37
N TRP A 703 -23.85 -8.00 50.85
CA TRP A 703 -23.81 -7.15 52.05
C TRP A 703 -23.96 -7.93 53.37
N PHE A 704 -24.27 -9.24 53.32
CA PHE A 704 -24.45 -10.08 54.52
C PHE A 704 -23.25 -10.95 54.90
N PHE A 705 -22.15 -10.93 54.13
CA PHE A 705 -20.97 -11.76 54.38
C PHE A 705 -19.64 -10.99 54.33
N GLN A 706 -19.55 -9.84 55.00
CA GLN A 706 -18.25 -9.28 55.43
C GLN A 706 -18.38 -8.60 56.80
N LEU A 707 -18.63 -9.42 57.83
CA LEU A 707 -18.26 -9.14 59.21
C LEU A 707 -17.25 -10.21 59.60
N GLY A 708 -15.96 -9.88 59.49
CA GLY A 708 -14.91 -10.72 60.06
C GLY A 708 -13.60 -10.71 59.29
N LYS A 709 -12.60 -10.05 59.90
CA LYS A 709 -11.15 -10.14 59.66
C LYS A 709 -10.69 -9.35 58.43
N GLY A 710 -9.85 -8.33 58.53
CA GLY A 710 -8.81 -8.04 59.53
C GLY A 710 -7.49 -7.93 58.77
N ASP A 711 -6.92 -6.72 58.80
CA ASP A 711 -5.76 -6.25 58.05
C ASP A 711 -4.55 -7.20 57.99
N LYS A 712 -3.84 -7.18 56.85
CA LYS A 712 -2.36 -7.01 56.77
C LYS A 712 -1.88 -6.98 55.31
N TYR A 713 -1.30 -5.84 54.92
CA TYR A 713 -0.35 -5.72 53.79
C TYR A 713 1.07 -6.15 54.24
N PRO A 714 1.90 -6.62 53.29
CA PRO A 714 3.14 -5.88 52.93
C PRO A 714 3.30 -5.80 51.39
N LYS A 715 3.68 -4.66 50.78
CA LYS A 715 5.00 -3.98 50.67
C LYS A 715 6.11 -4.77 49.94
N ASP A 716 6.39 -4.25 48.74
CA ASP A 716 7.68 -4.01 48.06
C ASP A 716 8.53 -5.16 47.46
N GLU A 717 9.10 -4.81 46.29
CA GLU A 717 10.26 -5.36 45.52
C GLU A 717 10.09 -6.64 44.67
N PHE A 718 9.88 -6.49 43.35
CA PHE A 718 10.87 -6.58 42.26
C PHE A 718 10.21 -6.48 40.87
#